data_AF-A0AAD6FJ50-F1
#
_entry.id   AF-A0AAD6FJ50-F1
#
_cell.length_a   1.000
_cell.length_b   1.000
_cell.length_c   1.000
_cell.angle_alpha   90.00
_cell.angle_beta   90.00
_cell.angle_gamma   90.00
#
_symmetry.space_group_name_H-M   'P 1'
#
loop_
_entity.id
_entity.type
_entity.pdbx_description
1 polymer ?
#
loop_
_entity_poly.entity_id
_entity_poly.type
_entity_poly.pdbx_seq_one_letter_code
_entity_poly.pdbx_strand_id
1 'polypeptide(L)'
;MLGGIFKDVLVTATLLFLTQTWTQCRAEVDFSLVTLPDWRENAEYGTQCSYDGHNNQKCDLTQLRTVCPINCDFENNLCGWEQLMQDSFDWTRHSGPTPSSLTGPNQDHTTGDGFYMYIEGSSVTHGDSARLWSSMCHYDGPLWLNFWYHMYGSANAMALNIYLLKDNKATKLWSIMNNQGPEWHLGHVYIRVSGPFQILLEGIRGSDAQSDVAIDDISINFGSCLGSVPGLVSGTVFPSSDVEVLPSHPVCNLDCSFDSSLCSWSQMIRDAFDWTWQRGSTPTLMTGPSADHTGDGRYLYIEASSVTHGDTARLISSECSDSGPQCLQFWYHMHGSADTMGLHVYLLHDRRSEVVWWKTNEQGYMWQMAQVDIRTTGAFQIIIEGRRGSNEESDSAIDDVTLYRGRCSDKDNVAQAPDNRHPVCQLNCNYEQDLCQWTQLATDVIDWTRHSGSTPTIMTGPSSDHTTGGGHYLYIEANSASHGDTARLISSECSDSGRQCLQFWYHMHGSADTMGLHVYLLHDRRTEVVWWKTNDQGYMWQMAQVDIRTTGAFQIIIEGRRGSNDQSDVAIDDVSLHRGHCRAPSCPENSHYTTCVPACSPTCTHLNGPPLCTEDEGCVQGCVCDEDFVQKKRVCVPIEQCGCVERNGTKYDFSDVWYTNHCSQKCECEKDHGVGRIDCDDKDECDGNAVCLQNDEGNYYCQSTGFSECTIREDPEYRSFDQMKHKFKGDHSYVLVQTNNLPNNLPHVYIEGIITVKDKDDSHQHDDSSSEEDYSPRKNRRLVVDGRRTKIPASPTAGLKIRELCSRISLKTDFGLSVDFDDHGRAGIILPRIYKRKVGGLCGNFDGKKSNDMMKPDGTRAKNVKEFGESWRV
;
A
#
# COMPACT_ATOMS: atom_id res chain seq x y z
N MET A 1 -33.51 32.02 32.57
CA MET A 1 -33.33 32.27 31.12
C MET A 1 -31.88 32.62 30.89
N LEU A 2 -31.20 31.79 30.08
CA LEU A 2 -29.94 31.97 29.34
C LEU A 2 -28.65 32.34 30.09
N GLY A 3 -27.60 31.55 29.83
CA GLY A 3 -26.19 31.98 29.95
C GLY A 3 -25.27 31.09 30.78
N GLY A 4 -25.12 29.81 30.46
CA GLY A 4 -24.10 28.93 31.04
C GLY A 4 -22.88 28.82 30.13
N ILE A 5 -21.85 29.62 30.42
CA ILE A 5 -20.56 29.68 29.70
C ILE A 5 -19.70 28.51 30.17
N PHE A 6 -19.22 27.67 29.24
CA PHE A 6 -18.12 26.73 29.45
C PHE A 6 -16.87 27.52 29.89
N LYS A 7 -16.35 27.22 31.09
CA LYS A 7 -15.10 27.79 31.60
C LYS A 7 -14.18 26.69 32.11
N ASP A 8 -12.93 26.77 31.66
CA ASP A 8 -11.69 26.27 32.27
C ASP A 8 -11.50 24.75 32.35
N VAL A 9 -10.98 24.16 31.26
CA VAL A 9 -10.20 22.91 31.35
C VAL A 9 -8.75 23.28 31.69
N LEU A 10 -8.42 23.27 32.99
CA LEU A 10 -7.05 23.41 33.47
C LEU A 10 -6.41 22.01 33.56
N VAL A 11 -5.66 21.60 32.55
CA VAL A 11 -4.86 20.36 32.64
C VAL A 11 -3.67 20.64 33.55
N THR A 12 -3.68 20.13 34.78
CA THR A 12 -2.52 20.15 35.70
C THR A 12 -1.92 18.75 35.75
N ALA A 13 -0.70 18.59 35.21
CA ALA A 13 0.07 17.36 35.32
C ALA A 13 1.22 17.58 36.31
N THR A 14 1.20 16.91 37.47
CA THR A 14 2.28 16.97 38.47
C THR A 14 3.14 15.71 38.37
N LEU A 15 4.43 15.85 38.03
CA LEU A 15 5.37 14.74 37.84
C LEU A 15 6.30 14.58 39.05
N LEU A 16 6.32 13.40 39.68
CA LEU A 16 7.21 13.03 40.79
C LEU A 16 8.28 12.03 40.31
N PHE A 17 9.57 12.39 40.43
CA PHE A 17 10.69 11.55 40.02
C PHE A 17 11.20 10.67 41.18
N LEU A 18 11.40 9.37 40.93
CA LEU A 18 12.17 8.47 41.80
C LEU A 18 13.10 7.63 40.92
N THR A 19 14.39 7.95 40.95
CA THR A 19 15.41 7.25 40.14
C THR A 19 16.01 6.05 40.86
N GLN A 20 16.14 4.93 40.11
CA GLN A 20 17.18 3.90 40.26
C GLN A 20 17.33 3.14 38.92
N THR A 21 18.58 2.84 38.60
CA THR A 21 19.18 2.68 37.26
C THR A 21 19.16 1.28 36.63
N TRP A 22 19.22 1.27 35.28
CA TRP A 22 19.66 0.25 34.29
C TRP A 22 18.74 -0.94 33.91
N THR A 23 18.22 -0.90 32.68
CA THR A 23 18.67 -1.78 31.57
C THR A 23 18.56 -1.02 30.25
N GLN A 24 19.67 -1.00 29.50
CA GLN A 24 19.93 -0.17 28.32
C GLN A 24 19.51 -0.91 27.03
N CYS A 25 18.72 -0.29 26.16
CA CYS A 25 18.70 -0.63 24.74
C CYS A 25 19.54 0.42 24.00
N ARG A 26 20.65 0.00 23.40
CA ARG A 26 21.48 0.81 22.51
C ARG A 26 21.31 0.26 21.10
N ALA A 27 20.81 1.09 20.19
CA ALA A 27 20.86 0.83 18.75
C ALA A 27 22.13 1.48 18.20
N GLU A 28 22.98 0.66 17.58
CA GLU A 28 23.98 1.01 16.54
C GLU A 28 24.81 -0.26 16.28
N VAL A 29 24.58 -0.98 15.18
CA VAL A 29 25.65 -1.59 14.35
C VAL A 29 25.16 -1.80 12.91
N ASP A 30 26.01 -1.35 11.99
CA ASP A 30 26.21 -1.74 10.58
C ASP A 30 26.03 -3.25 10.29
N PHE A 31 25.30 -3.60 9.22
CA PHE A 31 24.97 -4.98 8.82
C PHE A 31 25.75 -5.46 7.59
N SER A 32 27.06 -5.29 7.58
CA SER A 32 27.93 -6.13 6.76
C SER A 32 28.35 -7.38 7.57
N LEU A 33 27.66 -8.50 7.32
CA LEU A 33 27.85 -9.86 7.87
C LEU A 33 27.24 -10.13 9.26
N VAL A 34 26.02 -10.67 9.30
CA VAL A 34 25.47 -11.36 10.48
C VAL A 34 25.14 -12.81 10.14
N THR A 35 25.72 -13.72 10.92
CA THR A 35 25.28 -15.12 11.04
C THR A 35 24.14 -15.17 12.07
N LEU A 36 23.03 -15.82 11.70
CA LEU A 36 21.88 -16.04 12.58
C LEU A 36 22.23 -17.02 13.71
N PRO A 37 21.67 -16.87 14.93
CA PRO A 37 21.96 -17.76 16.06
C PRO A 37 21.35 -19.15 15.86
N ASP A 38 22.08 -20.19 16.30
CA ASP A 38 21.60 -21.56 16.41
C ASP A 38 20.46 -21.63 17.43
N TRP A 39 19.27 -22.01 16.98
CA TRP A 39 18.12 -22.28 17.85
C TRP A 39 17.91 -23.79 17.97
N ARG A 40 18.72 -24.43 18.82
CA ARG A 40 18.32 -25.69 19.44
C ARG A 40 18.18 -25.51 20.95
N GLU A 41 17.05 -26.04 21.41
CA GLU A 41 16.72 -26.45 22.78
C GLU A 41 16.63 -25.34 23.84
N ASN A 42 15.39 -25.03 24.22
CA ASN A 42 14.99 -24.97 25.62
C ASN A 42 13.49 -25.28 25.72
N ALA A 43 13.16 -26.57 25.57
CA ALA A 43 11.99 -27.11 26.23
C ALA A 43 12.39 -27.36 27.69
N GLU A 44 11.78 -26.66 28.65
CA GLU A 44 11.92 -27.04 30.06
C GLU A 44 11.26 -28.42 30.26
N TYR A 45 12.10 -29.45 30.40
CA TYR A 45 11.68 -30.78 30.80
C TYR A 45 11.23 -30.78 32.26
N GLY A 46 9.91 -30.81 32.50
CA GLY A 46 9.38 -31.14 33.82
C GLY A 46 9.70 -32.59 34.17
N THR A 47 10.65 -32.82 35.08
CA THR A 47 11.06 -34.17 35.53
C THR A 47 10.40 -34.48 36.87
N GLN A 48 9.60 -35.56 36.96
CA GLN A 48 9.11 -36.07 38.24
C GLN A 48 9.87 -37.34 38.61
N CYS A 49 10.76 -37.26 39.59
CA CYS A 49 11.57 -38.37 40.05
C CYS A 49 10.89 -39.10 41.22
N SER A 50 10.82 -40.43 41.16
CA SER A 50 10.40 -41.27 42.27
C SER A 50 11.58 -42.12 42.75
N TYR A 51 11.75 -42.21 44.07
CA TYR A 51 12.71 -43.10 44.71
C TYR A 51 12.06 -44.47 44.92
N ASP A 52 12.75 -45.54 44.50
CA ASP A 52 12.38 -46.87 44.98
C ASP A 52 12.97 -47.11 46.39
N GLY A 53 12.40 -48.09 47.11
CA GLY A 53 12.78 -48.44 48.49
C GLY A 53 14.22 -48.92 48.70
N HIS A 54 15.10 -48.74 47.71
CA HIS A 54 16.54 -49.02 47.79
C HIS A 54 17.42 -47.79 47.48
N ASN A 55 16.85 -46.57 47.52
CA ASN A 55 17.58 -45.30 47.40
C ASN A 55 18.25 -45.04 46.04
N ASN A 56 17.76 -45.68 44.96
CA ASN A 56 18.14 -45.31 43.60
C ASN A 56 17.05 -44.45 42.95
N GLN A 57 17.46 -43.31 42.38
CA GLN A 57 16.60 -42.39 41.64
C GLN A 57 16.33 -42.97 40.25
N LYS A 58 15.08 -43.31 39.95
CA LYS A 58 14.69 -43.84 38.64
C LYS A 58 13.85 -42.79 37.90
N CYS A 59 14.38 -42.26 36.81
CA CYS A 59 13.70 -41.33 35.91
C CYS A 59 13.19 -42.09 34.69
N ASP A 60 11.90 -42.01 34.39
CA ASP A 60 11.32 -42.55 33.15
C ASP A 60 11.27 -41.45 32.08
N LEU A 61 11.91 -41.67 30.93
CA LEU A 61 12.10 -40.70 29.84
C LEU A 61 11.24 -41.02 28.61
N THR A 62 10.10 -41.71 28.75
CA THR A 62 9.38 -42.25 27.58
C THR A 62 7.95 -41.75 27.34
N GLN A 63 7.53 -40.59 27.86
CA GLN A 63 6.25 -40.00 27.45
C GLN A 63 6.41 -38.57 26.91
N LEU A 64 6.36 -38.44 25.58
CA LEU A 64 6.01 -37.20 24.88
C LEU A 64 4.61 -36.78 25.38
N ARG A 65 4.54 -35.83 26.31
CA ARG A 65 3.26 -35.22 26.65
C ARG A 65 2.75 -34.47 25.43
N THR A 66 1.52 -34.77 25.01
CA THR A 66 0.76 -33.90 24.12
C THR A 66 0.61 -32.53 24.80
N VAL A 67 1.19 -31.49 24.22
CA VAL A 67 1.10 -30.11 24.72
C VAL A 67 0.47 -29.28 23.62
N CYS A 68 -0.80 -28.91 23.79
CA CYS A 68 -1.55 -28.04 22.87
C CYS A 68 -2.52 -27.15 23.67
N PRO A 69 -2.03 -26.10 24.37
CA PRO A 69 -2.88 -25.23 25.18
C PRO A 69 -3.57 -24.18 24.29
N ILE A 70 -4.41 -24.62 23.34
CA ILE A 70 -5.07 -23.71 22.38
C ILE A 70 -6.58 -23.57 22.61
N ASN A 71 -7.13 -24.32 23.57
CA ASN A 71 -8.54 -24.23 23.92
C ASN A 71 -8.80 -22.88 24.56
N CYS A 72 -9.75 -22.11 24.03
CA CYS A 72 -10.06 -20.77 24.51
C CYS A 72 -11.53 -20.44 24.34
N ASP A 73 -12.16 -20.11 25.47
CA ASP A 73 -13.50 -19.50 25.56
C ASP A 73 -13.41 -17.96 25.61
N PHE A 74 -12.21 -17.40 25.54
CA PHE A 74 -11.89 -15.97 25.64
C PHE A 74 -12.41 -15.24 26.90
N GLU A 75 -12.95 -15.93 27.90
CA GLU A 75 -13.62 -15.28 29.04
C GLU A 75 -12.67 -14.54 29.98
N ASN A 76 -11.42 -14.98 30.04
CA ASN A 76 -10.44 -14.42 30.97
C ASN A 76 -9.22 -13.79 30.29
N ASN A 77 -8.81 -14.32 29.13
CA ASN A 77 -7.64 -13.90 28.35
C ASN A 77 -7.66 -14.58 26.97
N LEU A 78 -6.58 -14.47 26.20
CA LEU A 78 -6.44 -15.08 24.87
C LEU A 78 -5.97 -16.55 24.91
N CYS A 79 -5.86 -17.19 26.07
CA CYS A 79 -5.53 -18.61 26.28
C CYS A 79 -4.31 -19.14 25.52
N GLY A 80 -3.32 -18.28 25.24
CA GLY A 80 -2.11 -18.64 24.48
C GLY A 80 -2.19 -18.37 22.97
N TRP A 81 -3.30 -17.81 22.49
CA TRP A 81 -3.38 -17.15 21.19
C TRP A 81 -2.69 -15.79 21.27
N GLU A 82 -1.96 -15.43 20.22
CA GLU A 82 -1.28 -14.14 20.13
C GLU A 82 -1.69 -13.42 18.85
N GLN A 83 -1.88 -12.10 18.99
CA GLN A 83 -2.06 -11.19 17.86
C GLN A 83 -0.81 -11.18 16.98
N LEU A 84 -0.99 -11.35 15.68
CA LEU A 84 0.12 -11.21 14.76
C LEU A 84 0.35 -9.73 14.48
N MET A 85 1.44 -9.14 15.00
CA MET A 85 1.73 -7.71 14.80
C MET A 85 2.09 -7.30 13.35
N GLN A 86 1.86 -8.19 12.37
CA GLN A 86 2.22 -8.06 10.96
C GLN A 86 0.98 -8.16 10.05
N ASP A 87 -0.23 -8.13 10.62
CA ASP A 87 -1.48 -8.05 9.87
C ASP A 87 -1.91 -6.59 9.66
N SER A 88 -2.99 -6.35 8.91
CA SER A 88 -3.45 -4.99 8.60
C SER A 88 -4.04 -4.30 9.83
N PHE A 89 -4.60 -5.08 10.77
CA PHE A 89 -5.22 -4.65 12.03
C PHE A 89 -5.48 -5.85 12.94
N ASP A 90 -5.77 -5.60 14.23
CA ASP A 90 -5.90 -6.65 15.25
C ASP A 90 -7.34 -7.18 15.45
N TRP A 91 -7.45 -8.46 15.86
CA TRP A 91 -8.67 -8.97 16.45
C TRP A 91 -8.87 -8.31 17.82
N THR A 92 -10.10 -7.93 18.12
CA THR A 92 -10.47 -7.27 19.36
C THR A 92 -11.29 -8.22 20.23
N ARG A 93 -10.90 -8.34 21.49
CA ARG A 93 -11.69 -9.07 22.50
C ARG A 93 -12.81 -8.16 23.01
N HIS A 94 -14.06 -8.60 22.88
CA HIS A 94 -15.22 -7.77 23.16
C HIS A 94 -16.34 -8.54 23.86
N SER A 95 -17.25 -7.80 24.50
CA SER A 95 -18.42 -8.33 25.20
C SER A 95 -19.63 -7.46 24.87
N GLY A 96 -20.78 -8.09 24.60
CA GLY A 96 -21.97 -7.42 24.08
C GLY A 96 -21.91 -7.15 22.57
N PRO A 97 -22.77 -6.27 22.04
CA PRO A 97 -22.85 -6.01 20.60
C PRO A 97 -21.62 -5.26 20.08
N THR A 98 -21.20 -5.56 18.85
CA THR A 98 -20.10 -4.84 18.19
C THR A 98 -20.45 -3.36 17.98
N PRO A 99 -19.44 -2.46 17.88
CA PRO A 99 -19.63 -1.02 17.69
C PRO A 99 -20.44 -0.64 16.45
N SER A 100 -20.28 -1.36 15.34
CA SER A 100 -21.08 -1.17 14.14
C SER A 100 -22.45 -1.86 14.26
N SER A 101 -23.47 -1.25 13.65
CA SER A 101 -24.85 -1.72 13.75
C SER A 101 -25.23 -2.61 12.57
N LEU A 102 -26.09 -3.61 12.81
CA LEU A 102 -26.50 -4.63 11.83
C LEU A 102 -25.34 -5.52 11.36
N THR A 103 -24.31 -5.65 12.19
CA THR A 103 -23.09 -6.44 11.96
C THR A 103 -22.73 -7.17 13.24
N GLY A 104 -21.92 -8.23 13.12
CA GLY A 104 -21.35 -8.94 14.25
C GLY A 104 -22.38 -9.55 15.22
N PRO A 105 -21.90 -10.24 16.27
CA PRO A 105 -22.79 -10.85 17.26
C PRO A 105 -23.24 -9.83 18.32
N ASN A 106 -24.46 -10.01 18.84
CA ASN A 106 -24.99 -9.18 19.95
C ASN A 106 -24.44 -9.61 21.32
N GLN A 107 -23.91 -10.83 21.41
CA GLN A 107 -23.47 -11.50 22.65
C GLN A 107 -22.49 -12.63 22.31
N ASP A 108 -21.65 -13.03 23.26
CA ASP A 108 -20.79 -14.21 23.17
C ASP A 108 -21.61 -15.49 22.99
N HIS A 109 -20.94 -16.55 22.56
CA HIS A 109 -21.56 -17.86 22.38
C HIS A 109 -21.67 -18.63 23.71
N THR A 110 -20.67 -18.53 24.58
CA THR A 110 -20.51 -19.38 25.78
C THR A 110 -21.61 -19.18 26.82
N THR A 111 -21.90 -17.92 27.18
CA THR A 111 -22.75 -17.57 28.33
C THR A 111 -23.84 -16.54 28.01
N GLY A 112 -23.64 -15.73 26.98
CA GLY A 112 -24.51 -14.63 26.57
C GLY A 112 -24.17 -13.27 27.19
N ASP A 113 -23.32 -13.22 28.23
CA ASP A 113 -22.78 -12.00 28.84
C ASP A 113 -21.22 -12.04 28.95
N GLY A 114 -20.58 -12.96 28.22
CA GLY A 114 -19.15 -13.26 28.21
C GLY A 114 -18.37 -12.51 27.13
N PHE A 115 -17.21 -13.03 26.74
CA PHE A 115 -16.30 -12.38 25.79
C PHE A 115 -16.00 -13.24 24.56
N TYR A 116 -15.95 -12.61 23.39
CA TYR A 116 -15.55 -13.23 22.13
C TYR A 116 -14.46 -12.39 21.44
N MET A 117 -13.86 -12.91 20.36
CA MET A 117 -12.95 -12.15 19.50
C MET A 117 -13.66 -11.73 18.22
N TYR A 118 -13.44 -10.49 17.76
CA TYR A 118 -13.99 -10.02 16.49
C TYR A 118 -13.08 -9.06 15.74
N ILE A 119 -13.36 -8.89 14.46
CA ILE A 119 -12.77 -7.85 13.60
C ILE A 119 -13.81 -6.76 13.35
N GLU A 120 -13.42 -5.49 13.45
CA GLU A 120 -14.32 -4.34 13.24
C GLU A 120 -14.21 -3.81 11.80
N GLY A 121 -15.22 -4.06 10.97
CA GLY A 121 -15.18 -3.72 9.56
C GLY A 121 -15.19 -2.21 9.27
N SER A 122 -15.72 -1.40 10.19
CA SER A 122 -15.91 0.06 9.99
C SER A 122 -14.64 0.90 10.09
N SER A 123 -13.53 0.34 10.58
CA SER A 123 -12.29 1.07 10.88
C SER A 123 -11.11 0.76 9.94
N VAL A 124 -11.33 -0.07 8.93
CA VAL A 124 -10.30 -0.64 8.03
C VAL A 124 -10.76 -0.68 6.57
N THR A 125 -9.89 -1.09 5.64
CA THR A 125 -10.13 -1.07 4.17
C THR A 125 -10.35 -2.46 3.58
N HIS A 126 -10.99 -2.52 2.40
CA HIS A 126 -11.38 -3.79 1.78
C HIS A 126 -10.17 -4.71 1.54
N GLY A 127 -10.26 -5.97 1.98
CA GLY A 127 -9.17 -6.93 1.86
C GLY A 127 -8.16 -6.90 3.01
N ASP A 128 -8.24 -5.91 3.91
CA ASP A 128 -7.46 -5.92 5.13
C ASP A 128 -7.79 -7.15 5.98
N SER A 129 -6.77 -7.68 6.64
CA SER A 129 -6.89 -8.91 7.42
C SER A 129 -6.37 -8.73 8.85
N ALA A 130 -7.01 -9.43 9.78
CA ALA A 130 -6.56 -9.60 11.15
C ALA A 130 -6.24 -11.08 11.40
N ARG A 131 -5.15 -11.37 12.11
CA ARG A 131 -4.60 -12.71 12.27
C ARG A 131 -4.29 -13.03 13.73
N LEU A 132 -4.71 -14.23 14.14
CA LEU A 132 -4.44 -14.82 15.44
C LEU A 132 -3.74 -16.15 15.23
N TRP A 133 -2.58 -16.36 15.86
CA TRP A 133 -1.92 -17.65 15.84
C TRP A 133 -1.94 -18.33 17.21
N SER A 134 -1.97 -19.65 17.21
CA SER A 134 -1.96 -20.44 18.43
C SER A 134 -0.54 -20.58 18.97
N SER A 135 -0.40 -20.91 20.26
CA SER A 135 0.87 -21.40 20.80
C SER A 135 1.30 -22.71 20.12
N MET A 136 2.59 -23.04 20.21
CA MET A 136 3.16 -24.23 19.58
C MET A 136 2.58 -25.53 20.17
N CYS A 137 1.96 -26.33 19.31
CA CYS A 137 1.34 -27.61 19.64
C CYS A 137 2.26 -28.77 19.26
N HIS A 138 2.34 -29.79 20.11
CA HIS A 138 3.08 -31.04 19.82
C HIS A 138 2.12 -32.23 19.90
N TYR A 139 1.85 -32.87 18.76
CA TYR A 139 1.00 -34.06 18.70
C TYR A 139 1.27 -34.91 17.46
N ASP A 140 1.16 -36.22 17.63
CA ASP A 140 1.27 -37.22 16.56
C ASP A 140 -0.04 -37.99 16.45
N GLY A 141 -0.84 -37.67 15.43
CA GLY A 141 -2.09 -38.39 15.18
C GLY A 141 -3.21 -37.54 14.59
N PRO A 142 -4.42 -38.12 14.47
CA PRO A 142 -5.62 -37.39 14.09
C PRO A 142 -6.15 -36.56 15.26
N LEU A 143 -6.61 -35.35 14.93
CA LEU A 143 -7.30 -34.42 15.82
C LEU A 143 -8.41 -33.70 15.05
N TRP A 144 -9.30 -33.05 15.79
CA TRP A 144 -10.34 -32.15 15.27
C TRP A 144 -10.33 -30.84 16.05
N LEU A 145 -10.28 -29.73 15.31
CA LEU A 145 -10.44 -28.39 15.82
C LEU A 145 -11.92 -28.01 15.69
N ASN A 146 -12.53 -27.57 16.79
CA ASN A 146 -13.87 -26.99 16.81
C ASN A 146 -13.75 -25.52 17.21
N PHE A 147 -14.61 -24.68 16.67
CA PHE A 147 -14.70 -23.27 16.99
C PHE A 147 -16.09 -22.75 16.60
N TRP A 148 -16.58 -21.75 17.30
CA TRP A 148 -17.78 -21.03 16.92
C TRP A 148 -17.41 -19.78 16.15
N TYR A 149 -18.20 -19.44 15.13
CA TYR A 149 -18.00 -18.23 14.35
C TYR A 149 -19.32 -17.53 14.06
N HIS A 150 -19.25 -16.22 13.85
CA HIS A 150 -20.38 -15.36 13.50
C HIS A 150 -19.95 -14.40 12.39
N MET A 151 -20.76 -14.30 11.33
CA MET A 151 -20.48 -13.48 10.15
C MET A 151 -21.79 -12.92 9.60
N TYR A 152 -22.12 -11.69 9.96
CA TYR A 152 -23.37 -11.04 9.55
C TYR A 152 -23.13 -9.61 9.07
N GLY A 153 -23.70 -9.28 7.91
CA GLY A 153 -23.63 -7.95 7.33
C GLY A 153 -23.84 -7.96 5.81
N SER A 154 -23.93 -6.79 5.18
CA SER A 154 -24.13 -6.66 3.73
C SER A 154 -22.88 -6.86 2.89
N ALA A 155 -21.68 -6.89 3.49
CA ALA A 155 -20.45 -6.90 2.72
C ALA A 155 -20.21 -8.21 1.95
N ASN A 156 -19.80 -8.07 0.69
CA ASN A 156 -19.29 -9.17 -0.11
C ASN A 156 -17.81 -9.40 0.21
N ALA A 157 -17.33 -10.63 0.02
CA ALA A 157 -15.93 -11.03 0.24
C ALA A 157 -15.39 -10.82 1.67
N MET A 158 -16.24 -10.66 2.69
CA MET A 158 -15.83 -10.90 4.09
C MET A 158 -15.44 -12.38 4.24
N ALA A 159 -14.37 -12.72 4.96
CA ALA A 159 -13.92 -14.11 5.03
C ALA A 159 -13.33 -14.48 6.40
N LEU A 160 -13.46 -15.77 6.74
CA LEU A 160 -12.73 -16.40 7.84
C LEU A 160 -11.95 -17.59 7.30
N ASN A 161 -10.64 -17.58 7.48
CA ASN A 161 -9.72 -18.64 7.03
C ASN A 161 -9.01 -19.28 8.23
N ILE A 162 -8.76 -20.59 8.13
CA ILE A 162 -7.98 -21.35 9.11
C ILE A 162 -6.83 -22.04 8.40
N TYR A 163 -5.61 -21.88 8.91
CA TYR A 163 -4.40 -22.50 8.38
C TYR A 163 -3.70 -23.37 9.44
N LEU A 164 -3.10 -24.45 8.97
CA LEU A 164 -2.11 -25.23 9.70
C LEU A 164 -0.72 -24.71 9.36
N LEU A 165 0.00 -24.23 10.37
CA LEU A 165 1.40 -23.85 10.27
C LEU A 165 2.25 -25.02 10.74
N LYS A 166 2.98 -25.64 9.83
CA LYS A 166 3.81 -26.81 10.13
C LYS A 166 5.01 -26.89 9.20
N ASP A 167 6.19 -27.21 9.73
CA ASP A 167 7.41 -27.37 8.93
C ASP A 167 7.67 -26.13 8.03
N ASN A 168 7.40 -24.93 8.58
CA ASN A 168 7.46 -23.65 7.88
C ASN A 168 6.47 -23.46 6.70
N LYS A 169 5.50 -24.36 6.54
CA LYS A 169 4.46 -24.29 5.52
C LYS A 169 3.13 -23.93 6.17
N ALA A 170 2.43 -22.94 5.60
CA ALA A 170 1.05 -22.64 5.91
C ALA A 170 0.13 -23.42 4.95
N THR A 171 -0.73 -24.28 5.47
CA THR A 171 -1.71 -25.04 4.69
C THR A 171 -3.11 -24.58 5.07
N LYS A 172 -3.86 -23.99 4.14
CA LYS A 172 -5.26 -23.61 4.39
C LYS A 172 -6.09 -24.88 4.61
N LEU A 173 -6.72 -24.98 5.77
CA LEU A 173 -7.53 -26.13 6.15
C LEU A 173 -9.02 -25.87 5.97
N TRP A 174 -9.43 -24.61 6.13
CA TRP A 174 -10.83 -24.22 6.12
C TRP A 174 -10.99 -22.76 5.70
N SER A 175 -12.09 -22.45 5.02
CA SER A 175 -12.44 -21.10 4.60
C SER A 175 -13.95 -20.98 4.46
N ILE A 176 -14.48 -19.85 4.89
CA ILE A 176 -15.84 -19.44 4.59
C ILE A 176 -15.86 -17.97 4.21
N MET A 177 -16.78 -17.58 3.35
CA MET A 177 -16.89 -16.22 2.82
C MET A 177 -18.33 -15.75 2.80
N ASN A 178 -18.49 -14.42 2.78
CA ASN A 178 -19.76 -13.70 2.76
C ASN A 178 -20.58 -13.91 4.04
N ASN A 179 -21.71 -13.19 4.09
CA ASN A 179 -22.70 -13.29 5.15
C ASN A 179 -23.18 -14.74 5.37
N GLN A 180 -23.15 -15.18 6.63
CA GLN A 180 -23.60 -16.51 7.07
C GLN A 180 -24.92 -16.45 7.85
N GLY A 181 -25.41 -15.25 8.15
CA GLY A 181 -26.63 -15.02 8.92
C GLY A 181 -26.33 -14.53 10.34
N PRO A 182 -27.39 -14.17 11.09
CA PRO A 182 -27.26 -13.47 12.37
C PRO A 182 -26.97 -14.40 13.56
N GLU A 183 -26.83 -15.71 13.35
CA GLU A 183 -26.65 -16.71 14.39
C GLU A 183 -25.18 -17.15 14.51
N TRP A 184 -24.80 -17.66 15.67
CA TRP A 184 -23.50 -18.34 15.83
C TRP A 184 -23.52 -19.71 15.14
N HIS A 185 -22.44 -20.04 14.44
CA HIS A 185 -22.28 -21.28 13.69
C HIS A 185 -21.07 -22.09 14.18
N LEU A 186 -21.23 -23.40 14.27
CA LEU A 186 -20.15 -24.31 14.66
C LEU A 186 -19.31 -24.71 13.44
N GLY A 187 -18.03 -24.36 13.45
CA GLY A 187 -17.01 -24.83 12.53
C GLY A 187 -16.24 -26.03 13.10
N HIS A 188 -15.88 -26.98 12.24
CA HIS A 188 -15.01 -28.09 12.60
C HIS A 188 -14.01 -28.42 11.49
N VAL A 189 -12.78 -28.77 11.86
CA VAL A 189 -11.68 -29.09 10.94
C VAL A 189 -10.96 -30.35 11.38
N TYR A 190 -10.87 -31.34 10.50
CA TYR A 190 -10.13 -32.58 10.74
C TYR A 190 -8.68 -32.43 10.30
N ILE A 191 -7.74 -32.68 11.22
CA ILE A 191 -6.31 -32.51 10.96
C ILE A 191 -5.56 -33.78 11.35
N ARG A 192 -4.67 -34.25 10.47
CA ARG A 192 -3.70 -35.31 10.79
C ARG A 192 -2.32 -34.69 10.78
N VAL A 193 -1.70 -34.61 11.94
CA VAL A 193 -0.39 -33.97 12.14
C VAL A 193 0.60 -34.94 12.75
N SER A 194 1.88 -34.66 12.55
CA SER A 194 2.96 -35.36 13.23
C SER A 194 4.07 -34.38 13.57
N GLY A 195 4.41 -34.27 14.86
CA GLY A 195 5.36 -33.30 15.39
C GLY A 195 4.77 -31.93 15.69
N PRO A 196 5.61 -30.88 15.77
CA PRO A 196 5.18 -29.54 16.17
C PRO A 196 4.37 -28.81 15.09
N PHE A 197 3.31 -28.09 15.47
CA PHE A 197 2.47 -27.29 14.58
C PHE A 197 1.80 -26.12 15.32
N GLN A 198 1.27 -25.14 14.59
CA GLN A 198 0.40 -24.06 15.09
C GLN A 198 -0.83 -23.92 14.19
N ILE A 199 -1.88 -23.28 14.70
CA ILE A 199 -3.06 -22.91 13.93
C ILE A 199 -3.09 -21.39 13.77
N LEU A 200 -3.42 -20.90 12.58
CA LEU A 200 -3.61 -19.48 12.28
C LEU A 200 -5.08 -19.26 11.89
N LEU A 201 -5.71 -18.29 12.52
CA LEU A 201 -7.04 -17.79 12.19
C LEU A 201 -6.89 -16.42 11.54
N GLU A 202 -7.55 -16.21 10.41
CA GLU A 202 -7.48 -14.96 9.65
C GLU A 202 -8.89 -14.49 9.32
N GLY A 203 -9.25 -13.30 9.78
CA GLY A 203 -10.48 -12.61 9.43
C GLY A 203 -10.17 -11.54 8.39
N ILE A 204 -10.93 -11.48 7.29
CA ILE A 204 -10.74 -10.52 6.20
C ILE A 204 -11.95 -9.62 6.09
N ARG A 205 -11.70 -8.31 6.03
CA ARG A 205 -12.72 -7.30 5.83
C ARG A 205 -13.27 -7.35 4.40
N GLY A 206 -14.60 -7.42 4.30
CA GLY A 206 -15.33 -7.41 3.04
C GLY A 206 -15.38 -6.07 2.32
N SER A 207 -16.24 -5.96 1.31
CA SER A 207 -16.39 -4.80 0.41
C SER A 207 -16.72 -3.50 1.14
N ASP A 208 -17.37 -3.58 2.29
CA ASP A 208 -17.82 -2.43 3.07
C ASP A 208 -17.70 -2.67 4.58
N ALA A 209 -18.07 -1.65 5.35
CA ALA A 209 -17.98 -1.62 6.80
C ALA A 209 -18.86 -2.68 7.49
N GLN A 210 -19.87 -3.23 6.82
CA GLN A 210 -20.73 -4.28 7.36
C GLN A 210 -20.13 -5.67 7.19
N SER A 211 -18.91 -5.85 7.73
CA SER A 211 -18.08 -7.04 7.51
C SER A 211 -17.46 -7.63 8.78
N ASP A 212 -18.10 -7.40 9.94
CA ASP A 212 -17.63 -7.96 11.19
C ASP A 212 -17.63 -9.49 11.14
N VAL A 213 -16.49 -10.07 11.53
CA VAL A 213 -16.29 -11.52 11.69
C VAL A 213 -15.91 -11.75 13.14
N ALA A 214 -16.61 -12.66 13.81
CA ALA A 214 -16.32 -13.03 15.18
C ALA A 214 -16.07 -14.53 15.33
N ILE A 215 -15.27 -14.89 16.33
CA ILE A 215 -14.94 -16.26 16.72
C ILE A 215 -15.04 -16.41 18.24
N ASP A 216 -15.40 -17.62 18.67
CA ASP A 216 -15.54 -17.96 20.08
C ASP A 216 -15.31 -19.48 20.30
N ASP A 217 -15.15 -19.90 21.55
CA ASP A 217 -15.18 -21.30 21.99
C ASP A 217 -14.29 -22.26 21.16
N ILE A 218 -13.01 -21.92 21.02
CA ILE A 218 -12.03 -22.73 20.30
C ILE A 218 -11.65 -23.93 21.16
N SER A 219 -11.73 -25.14 20.59
CA SER A 219 -11.32 -26.36 21.26
C SER A 219 -10.71 -27.38 20.31
N ILE A 220 -9.71 -28.12 20.78
CA ILE A 220 -9.15 -29.28 20.09
C ILE A 220 -9.52 -30.54 20.88
N ASN A 221 -9.88 -31.62 20.18
CA ASN A 221 -9.80 -32.94 20.80
C ASN A 221 -8.95 -33.93 20.01
N PHE A 222 -8.40 -34.90 20.72
CA PHE A 222 -7.43 -35.84 20.18
C PHE A 222 -8.08 -37.19 19.91
N GLY A 223 -7.76 -37.81 18.77
CA GLY A 223 -8.22 -39.16 18.41
C GLY A 223 -9.07 -39.21 17.14
N SER A 224 -9.52 -40.43 16.80
CA SER A 224 -10.39 -40.68 15.64
C SER A 224 -11.86 -40.66 16.08
N CYS A 225 -12.71 -39.91 15.36
CA CYS A 225 -14.12 -39.65 15.70
C CYS A 225 -15.08 -40.83 15.47
N LEU A 226 -14.82 -41.99 16.05
CA LEU A 226 -15.80 -43.10 16.06
C LEU A 226 -16.08 -43.53 17.50
N GLY A 227 -17.12 -42.92 18.09
CA GLY A 227 -17.59 -43.24 19.45
C GLY A 227 -18.85 -42.51 19.91
N SER A 228 -20.00 -42.88 19.33
CA SER A 228 -21.38 -42.86 19.91
C SER A 228 -21.95 -41.58 20.56
N VAL A 229 -22.81 -40.86 19.82
CA VAL A 229 -23.92 -40.07 20.39
C VAL A 229 -25.21 -40.88 20.22
N PRO A 230 -25.97 -41.20 21.29
CA PRO A 230 -27.26 -41.85 21.16
C PRO A 230 -28.32 -40.86 20.68
N GLY A 231 -28.89 -41.12 19.50
CA GLY A 231 -30.12 -40.47 19.05
C GLY A 231 -29.95 -39.41 17.96
N LEU A 232 -29.65 -39.83 16.72
CA LEU A 232 -30.10 -39.10 15.55
C LEU A 232 -30.40 -40.07 14.40
N VAL A 233 -31.49 -39.77 13.71
CA VAL A 233 -32.19 -40.62 12.76
C VAL A 233 -31.39 -40.74 11.46
N SER A 234 -31.31 -41.95 10.92
CA SER A 234 -30.64 -42.27 9.66
C SER A 234 -31.22 -41.45 8.49
N GLY A 235 -30.46 -40.50 7.94
CA GLY A 235 -30.85 -39.82 6.69
C GLY A 235 -30.22 -38.46 6.37
N THR A 236 -29.42 -37.84 7.24
CA THR A 236 -28.74 -36.58 6.89
C THR A 236 -27.43 -36.83 6.16
N VAL A 237 -27.40 -36.48 4.88
CA VAL A 237 -26.20 -36.42 4.04
C VAL A 237 -25.33 -35.27 4.56
N PHE A 238 -24.09 -35.59 4.97
CA PHE A 238 -23.08 -34.59 5.30
C PHE A 238 -22.52 -33.97 4.02
N PRO A 239 -22.28 -32.64 3.97
CA PRO A 239 -21.56 -32.02 2.87
C PRO A 239 -20.15 -32.62 2.79
N SER A 240 -19.74 -33.01 1.58
CA SER A 240 -18.39 -33.51 1.31
C SER A 240 -17.39 -32.39 1.55
N SER A 241 -16.34 -32.69 2.32
CA SER A 241 -15.12 -31.90 2.28
C SER A 241 -14.50 -32.08 0.90
N ASP A 242 -14.63 -31.08 0.03
CA ASP A 242 -13.78 -30.98 -1.15
C ASP A 242 -12.37 -30.70 -0.66
N VAL A 243 -11.59 -31.77 -0.52
CA VAL A 243 -10.14 -31.67 -0.47
C VAL A 243 -9.72 -31.29 -1.89
N GLU A 244 -9.56 -30.00 -2.15
CA GLU A 244 -8.74 -29.57 -3.28
C GLU A 244 -7.30 -30.00 -2.99
N VAL A 245 -6.93 -31.14 -3.56
CA VAL A 245 -5.53 -31.47 -3.80
C VAL A 245 -5.04 -30.50 -4.87
N LEU A 246 -4.43 -29.40 -4.45
CA LEU A 246 -3.60 -28.58 -5.33
C LEU A 246 -2.57 -29.52 -5.99
N PRO A 247 -2.44 -29.50 -7.33
CA PRO A 247 -1.49 -30.34 -8.04
C PRO A 247 -0.09 -30.11 -7.47
N SER A 248 0.69 -31.19 -7.39
CA SER A 248 2.01 -31.24 -6.75
C SER A 248 3.11 -30.42 -7.44
N HIS A 249 2.76 -29.40 -8.23
CA HIS A 249 3.65 -28.30 -8.62
C HIS A 249 2.77 -27.05 -8.86
N PRO A 250 2.80 -26.02 -7.99
CA PRO A 250 2.38 -24.70 -8.42
C PRO A 250 3.30 -24.33 -9.59
N VAL A 251 2.71 -24.03 -10.74
CA VAL A 251 3.47 -23.47 -11.87
C VAL A 251 4.18 -22.22 -11.34
N CYS A 252 5.50 -22.18 -11.43
CA CYS A 252 6.31 -21.01 -11.09
C CYS A 252 6.01 -19.86 -12.06
N ASN A 253 4.86 -19.23 -11.84
CA ASN A 253 4.41 -18.07 -12.56
C ASN A 253 4.39 -16.91 -11.57
N LEU A 254 5.43 -16.07 -11.65
CA LEU A 254 5.54 -14.84 -10.86
C LEU A 254 5.21 -13.60 -11.70
N ASP A 255 4.62 -13.82 -12.88
CA ASP A 255 4.32 -12.75 -13.83
C ASP A 255 3.24 -11.84 -13.27
N CYS A 256 3.48 -10.52 -13.34
CA CYS A 256 2.57 -9.52 -12.83
C CYS A 256 2.75 -8.17 -13.53
N SER A 257 1.69 -7.67 -14.16
CA SER A 257 1.62 -6.29 -14.70
C SER A 257 1.14 -5.27 -13.67
N PHE A 258 0.81 -5.70 -12.45
CA PHE A 258 0.22 -4.88 -11.39
C PHE A 258 -1.07 -4.11 -11.72
N ASP A 259 -1.67 -4.23 -12.91
CA ASP A 259 -2.84 -3.43 -13.29
C ASP A 259 -4.07 -3.54 -12.40
N SER A 260 -4.28 -4.73 -11.83
CA SER A 260 -5.51 -5.11 -11.13
C SER A 260 -5.27 -5.67 -9.73
N SER A 261 -4.06 -6.14 -9.41
CA SER A 261 -3.70 -6.71 -8.11
C SER A 261 -2.19 -6.83 -7.95
N LEU A 262 -1.72 -7.25 -6.77
CA LEU A 262 -0.32 -7.63 -6.53
C LEU A 262 0.02 -9.05 -7.06
N CYS A 263 -0.89 -9.72 -7.75
CA CYS A 263 -0.71 -11.08 -8.29
C CYS A 263 -0.22 -12.08 -7.21
N SER A 264 0.87 -12.80 -7.47
CA SER A 264 1.52 -13.70 -6.51
C SER A 264 2.53 -12.99 -5.60
N TRP A 265 2.52 -11.67 -5.53
CA TRP A 265 3.40 -10.86 -4.70
C TRP A 265 2.66 -10.33 -3.49
N SER A 266 3.40 -10.14 -2.40
CA SER A 266 2.88 -9.61 -1.14
C SER A 266 3.83 -8.57 -0.57
N GLN A 267 3.26 -7.50 -0.01
CA GLN A 267 3.99 -6.54 0.82
C GLN A 267 4.63 -7.27 2.01
N MET A 268 5.91 -7.01 2.27
CA MET A 268 6.52 -7.44 3.53
C MET A 268 6.01 -6.52 4.65
N ILE A 269 6.07 -6.99 5.90
CA ILE A 269 5.54 -6.24 7.05
C ILE A 269 6.65 -5.89 8.07
N ARG A 270 7.92 -5.95 7.66
CA ARG A 270 9.09 -5.71 8.55
C ARG A 270 10.06 -4.66 8.01
N ASP A 271 9.82 -4.25 6.78
CA ASP A 271 10.33 -3.07 6.12
C ASP A 271 9.71 -1.81 6.73
N ALA A 272 10.31 -0.66 6.45
CA ALA A 272 9.99 0.57 7.15
C ALA A 272 8.68 1.22 6.66
N PHE A 273 8.26 0.89 5.43
CA PHE A 273 7.04 1.37 4.78
C PHE A 273 6.76 0.50 3.53
N ASP A 274 5.58 0.64 2.93
CA ASP A 274 5.13 -0.21 1.82
C ASP A 274 5.36 0.39 0.42
N TRP A 275 5.34 -0.48 -0.59
CA TRP A 275 5.18 -0.05 -1.98
C TRP A 275 3.74 0.41 -2.18
N THR A 276 3.58 1.59 -2.78
CA THR A 276 2.29 2.19 -3.09
C THR A 276 1.83 1.73 -4.47
N TRP A 277 0.60 1.23 -4.55
CA TRP A 277 -0.04 0.77 -5.78
C TRP A 277 -0.97 1.83 -6.36
N GLN A 278 -0.62 2.45 -7.49
CA GLN A 278 -1.37 3.58 -8.03
C GLN A 278 -1.39 3.68 -9.56
N ARG A 279 -2.20 4.63 -10.06
CA ARG A 279 -2.19 5.13 -11.45
C ARG A 279 -1.68 6.56 -11.50
N GLY A 280 -1.06 6.94 -12.61
CA GLY A 280 -0.61 8.32 -12.86
C GLY A 280 0.68 8.69 -12.14
N SER A 281 0.99 9.98 -12.06
CA SER A 281 2.26 10.48 -11.49
C SER A 281 2.38 10.24 -9.99
N THR A 282 3.62 10.09 -9.50
CA THR A 282 3.89 10.09 -8.05
C THR A 282 3.62 11.45 -7.41
N PRO A 283 3.24 11.50 -6.12
CA PRO A 283 2.97 12.74 -5.39
C PRO A 283 4.15 13.72 -5.33
N THR A 284 5.39 13.22 -5.26
CA THR A 284 6.56 14.09 -5.33
C THR A 284 6.85 14.49 -6.78
N LEU A 285 7.02 15.80 -7.01
CA LEU A 285 7.21 16.33 -8.35
C LEU A 285 8.60 15.93 -8.88
N MET A 286 8.66 15.51 -10.16
CA MET A 286 9.90 15.27 -10.91
C MET A 286 10.74 14.07 -10.42
N THR A 287 10.12 13.01 -9.90
CA THR A 287 10.84 11.86 -9.30
C THR A 287 10.33 10.52 -9.85
N GLY A 288 9.04 10.22 -9.74
CA GLY A 288 8.44 8.98 -10.25
C GLY A 288 7.86 9.10 -11.66
N PRO A 289 7.44 7.98 -12.25
CA PRO A 289 6.92 7.94 -13.62
C PRO A 289 5.52 8.57 -13.69
N SER A 290 5.17 9.16 -14.83
CA SER A 290 3.86 9.81 -15.04
C SER A 290 2.71 8.84 -15.33
N ALA A 291 3.03 7.61 -15.69
CA ALA A 291 2.12 6.50 -15.95
C ALA A 291 2.85 5.17 -15.71
N ASP A 292 2.10 4.07 -15.64
CA ASP A 292 2.65 2.72 -15.70
C ASP A 292 3.44 2.50 -17.00
N HIS A 293 4.17 1.39 -17.10
CA HIS A 293 4.98 1.11 -18.27
C HIS A 293 4.13 0.90 -19.54
N THR A 294 2.91 0.37 -19.43
CA THR A 294 2.02 0.09 -20.59
C THR A 294 1.03 1.20 -20.94
N GLY A 295 0.90 2.24 -20.11
CA GLY A 295 0.36 3.56 -20.46
C GLY A 295 -0.91 4.01 -19.72
N ASP A 296 -1.84 3.10 -19.38
CA ASP A 296 -3.09 3.42 -18.64
C ASP A 296 -3.36 2.49 -17.43
N GLY A 297 -2.37 1.68 -17.06
CA GLY A 297 -2.34 0.67 -16.01
C GLY A 297 -2.02 1.18 -14.61
N ARG A 298 -1.76 0.26 -13.67
CA ARG A 298 -1.25 0.57 -12.31
C ARG A 298 0.13 -0.03 -12.15
N TYR A 299 1.00 0.67 -11.44
CA TYR A 299 2.35 0.24 -11.12
C TYR A 299 2.61 0.37 -9.61
N LEU A 300 3.75 -0.15 -9.15
CA LEU A 300 4.20 -0.01 -7.76
C LEU A 300 5.31 1.03 -7.67
N TYR A 301 5.27 1.88 -6.65
CA TYR A 301 6.36 2.82 -6.35
C TYR A 301 6.57 3.04 -4.85
N ILE A 302 7.75 3.53 -4.49
CA ILE A 302 8.02 4.02 -3.13
C ILE A 302 7.78 5.52 -3.05
N GLU A 303 6.97 5.96 -2.08
CA GLU A 303 6.74 7.38 -1.81
C GLU A 303 7.76 7.91 -0.80
N ALA A 304 8.70 8.69 -1.28
CA ALA A 304 9.88 9.01 -0.51
C ALA A 304 9.69 10.20 0.47
N SER A 305 8.70 11.08 0.26
CA SER A 305 8.50 12.29 1.07
C SER A 305 8.08 12.02 2.52
N SER A 306 7.50 10.85 2.81
CA SER A 306 6.92 10.52 4.12
C SER A 306 7.82 9.67 5.02
N VAL A 307 9.03 9.32 4.56
CA VAL A 307 9.90 8.29 5.17
C VAL A 307 11.35 8.75 5.33
N THR A 308 12.10 8.12 6.23
CA THR A 308 13.44 8.59 6.63
C THR A 308 14.56 8.00 5.76
N HIS A 309 15.66 8.74 5.62
CA HIS A 309 16.81 8.33 4.82
C HIS A 309 17.30 6.91 5.20
N GLY A 310 17.40 6.04 4.19
CA GLY A 310 17.85 4.65 4.36
C GLY A 310 16.73 3.65 4.67
N ASP A 311 15.51 4.11 4.93
CA ASP A 311 14.33 3.25 5.05
C ASP A 311 14.08 2.49 3.74
N THR A 312 13.52 1.29 3.85
CA THR A 312 13.27 0.42 2.71
C THR A 312 11.82 -0.04 2.70
N ALA A 313 11.26 -0.25 1.50
CA ALA A 313 10.03 -0.99 1.25
C ALA A 313 10.37 -2.28 0.48
N ARG A 314 9.68 -3.39 0.77
CA ARG A 314 9.98 -4.73 0.24
C ARG A 314 8.72 -5.44 -0.21
N LEU A 315 8.78 -5.96 -1.43
CA LEU A 315 7.77 -6.84 -2.03
C LEU A 315 8.34 -8.25 -2.14
N ILE A 316 7.62 -9.28 -1.69
CA ILE A 316 8.07 -10.68 -1.73
C ILE A 316 7.15 -11.55 -2.58
N SER A 317 7.72 -12.41 -3.42
CA SER A 317 6.97 -13.34 -4.27
C SER A 317 6.45 -14.55 -3.50
N SER A 318 5.47 -15.25 -4.06
CA SER A 318 5.13 -16.62 -3.67
C SER A 318 6.34 -17.58 -3.85
N GLU A 319 6.33 -18.69 -3.11
CA GLU A 319 7.40 -19.69 -3.17
C GLU A 319 7.34 -20.50 -4.47
N CYS A 320 8.42 -20.44 -5.25
CA CYS A 320 8.61 -21.21 -6.47
C CYS A 320 9.60 -22.37 -6.22
N SER A 321 9.37 -23.53 -6.84
CA SER A 321 10.22 -24.73 -6.67
C SER A 321 10.91 -25.20 -7.95
N ASP A 322 10.88 -24.40 -9.02
CA ASP A 322 11.57 -24.71 -10.27
C ASP A 322 13.09 -24.63 -10.06
N SER A 323 13.79 -25.70 -10.42
CA SER A 323 15.26 -25.76 -10.35
C SER A 323 15.89 -25.41 -11.70
N GLY A 324 17.02 -24.70 -11.68
CA GLY A 324 17.79 -24.37 -12.88
C GLY A 324 18.06 -22.86 -13.00
N PRO A 325 18.72 -22.44 -14.10
CA PRO A 325 18.83 -21.02 -14.39
C PRO A 325 17.46 -20.45 -14.72
N GLN A 326 17.16 -19.27 -14.20
CA GLN A 326 15.94 -18.52 -14.47
C GLN A 326 16.29 -17.07 -14.80
N CYS A 327 15.45 -16.43 -15.61
CA CYS A 327 15.59 -15.05 -15.99
C CYS A 327 14.40 -14.26 -15.46
N LEU A 328 14.64 -13.42 -14.45
CA LEU A 328 13.68 -12.44 -14.00
C LEU A 328 13.83 -11.18 -14.86
N GLN A 329 12.71 -10.71 -15.42
CA GLN A 329 12.61 -9.46 -16.14
C GLN A 329 11.58 -8.59 -15.44
N PHE A 330 11.84 -7.29 -15.34
CA PHE A 330 10.88 -6.32 -14.82
C PHE A 330 11.27 -4.94 -15.29
N TRP A 331 10.30 -4.04 -15.40
CA TRP A 331 10.54 -2.65 -15.69
C TRP A 331 10.72 -1.88 -14.38
N TYR A 332 11.64 -0.92 -14.37
CA TYR A 332 11.86 -0.04 -13.24
C TYR A 332 12.06 1.40 -13.67
N HIS A 333 11.75 2.32 -12.78
CA HIS A 333 11.97 3.76 -12.95
C HIS A 333 12.62 4.31 -11.69
N MET A 334 13.69 5.10 -11.85
CA MET A 334 14.47 5.68 -10.75
C MET A 334 15.00 7.06 -11.17
N HIS A 335 14.25 8.11 -10.87
CA HIS A 335 14.58 9.49 -11.18
C HIS A 335 14.46 10.39 -9.94
N GLY A 336 15.38 11.35 -9.80
CA GLY A 336 15.48 12.29 -8.68
C GLY A 336 16.93 12.51 -8.21
N SER A 337 17.18 13.69 -7.60
CA SER A 337 18.53 14.11 -7.22
C SER A 337 19.09 13.44 -5.96
N ALA A 338 18.36 12.49 -5.36
CA ALA A 338 18.74 11.85 -4.11
C ALA A 338 19.90 10.84 -4.27
N ASP A 339 21.05 11.20 -3.71
CA ASP A 339 22.16 10.27 -3.48
C ASP A 339 21.68 9.06 -2.67
N THR A 340 22.22 7.88 -2.92
CA THR A 340 21.93 6.61 -2.22
C THR A 340 20.50 6.08 -2.32
N MET A 341 19.66 6.66 -3.18
CA MET A 341 18.43 5.99 -3.67
C MET A 341 18.81 4.60 -4.20
N GLY A 342 18.01 3.57 -3.96
CA GLY A 342 18.38 2.21 -4.36
C GLY A 342 17.20 1.31 -4.69
N LEU A 343 17.41 0.40 -5.63
CA LEU A 343 16.48 -0.68 -5.96
C LEU A 343 17.27 -2.00 -5.98
N HIS A 344 16.91 -2.94 -5.12
CA HIS A 344 17.63 -4.20 -4.94
C HIS A 344 16.70 -5.39 -5.17
N VAL A 345 17.21 -6.44 -5.78
CA VAL A 345 16.54 -7.73 -5.92
C VAL A 345 17.33 -8.76 -5.13
N TYR A 346 16.64 -9.44 -4.21
CA TYR A 346 17.20 -10.53 -3.43
C TYR A 346 16.58 -11.86 -3.83
N LEU A 347 17.41 -12.89 -3.92
CA LEU A 347 16.99 -14.28 -4.00
C LEU A 347 16.99 -14.88 -2.60
N LEU A 348 15.83 -15.34 -2.15
CA LEU A 348 15.66 -16.06 -0.89
C LEU A 348 15.59 -17.55 -1.17
N HIS A 349 16.61 -18.31 -0.75
CA HIS A 349 16.66 -19.76 -0.85
C HIS A 349 17.24 -20.33 0.44
N ASP A 350 16.70 -21.46 0.95
CA ASP A 350 17.17 -22.10 2.19
C ASP A 350 17.27 -21.13 3.40
N ARG A 351 16.33 -20.19 3.51
CA ARG A 351 16.31 -19.12 4.53
C ARG A 351 17.53 -18.18 4.52
N ARG A 352 18.26 -18.11 3.41
CA ARG A 352 19.32 -17.14 3.16
C ARG A 352 18.92 -16.25 2.00
N SER A 353 19.02 -14.94 2.20
CA SER A 353 18.81 -13.94 1.16
C SER A 353 20.15 -13.46 0.61
N GLU A 354 20.32 -13.49 -0.70
CA GLU A 354 21.47 -12.90 -1.38
C GLU A 354 21.02 -11.84 -2.40
N VAL A 355 21.77 -10.75 -2.55
CA VAL A 355 21.50 -9.73 -3.57
C VAL A 355 21.91 -10.29 -4.92
N VAL A 356 20.96 -10.39 -5.85
CA VAL A 356 21.20 -10.88 -7.22
C VAL A 356 21.25 -9.75 -8.25
N TRP A 357 20.65 -8.60 -7.93
CA TRP A 357 20.69 -7.41 -8.78
C TRP A 357 20.47 -6.16 -7.94
N TRP A 358 21.06 -5.04 -8.35
CA TRP A 358 20.80 -3.75 -7.71
C TRP A 358 21.15 -2.57 -8.61
N LYS A 359 20.48 -1.44 -8.37
CA LYS A 359 20.77 -0.11 -8.93
C LYS A 359 20.73 0.93 -7.82
N THR A 360 21.49 2.02 -7.99
CA THR A 360 21.52 3.14 -7.04
C THR A 360 21.66 4.48 -7.74
N ASN A 361 21.20 5.53 -7.06
CA ASN A 361 21.15 6.90 -7.56
C ASN A 361 20.28 7.03 -8.81
N GLU A 362 20.21 8.25 -9.35
CA GLU A 362 19.57 8.58 -10.64
C GLU A 362 19.91 7.56 -11.74
N GLN A 363 18.89 6.93 -12.33
CA GLN A 363 19.05 6.06 -13.50
C GLN A 363 18.45 6.66 -14.78
N GLY A 364 17.60 7.68 -14.70
CA GLY A 364 16.96 8.34 -15.83
C GLY A 364 15.44 8.42 -15.67
N TYR A 365 14.81 9.31 -16.44
CA TYR A 365 13.39 9.64 -16.33
C TYR A 365 12.44 8.72 -17.11
N MET A 366 12.97 7.73 -17.84
CA MET A 366 12.20 6.74 -18.62
C MET A 366 12.20 5.40 -17.88
N TRP A 367 11.16 4.58 -18.11
CA TRP A 367 11.13 3.18 -17.68
C TRP A 367 12.30 2.39 -18.30
N GLN A 368 12.94 1.52 -17.53
CA GLN A 368 14.08 0.71 -17.94
C GLN A 368 13.84 -0.76 -17.64
N MET A 369 14.22 -1.65 -18.57
CA MET A 369 14.12 -3.09 -18.39
C MET A 369 15.33 -3.62 -17.59
N ALA A 370 15.07 -4.30 -16.47
CA ALA A 370 16.04 -5.12 -15.77
C ALA A 370 15.97 -6.57 -16.26
N GLN A 371 17.13 -7.20 -16.42
CA GLN A 371 17.27 -8.63 -16.68
C GLN A 371 18.20 -9.24 -15.63
N VAL A 372 17.72 -10.24 -14.88
CA VAL A 372 18.44 -10.83 -13.75
C VAL A 372 18.53 -12.34 -13.92
N ASP A 373 19.76 -12.83 -14.07
CA ASP A 373 20.06 -14.26 -14.07
C ASP A 373 20.03 -14.81 -12.63
N ILE A 374 19.05 -15.65 -12.35
CA ILE A 374 18.85 -16.30 -11.05
C ILE A 374 19.23 -17.77 -11.16
N ARG A 375 19.98 -18.30 -10.18
CA ARG A 375 20.33 -19.72 -10.11
C ARG A 375 19.62 -20.38 -8.94
N THR A 376 18.72 -21.30 -9.22
CA THR A 376 17.90 -21.93 -8.18
C THR A 376 18.20 -23.43 -8.10
N THR A 377 18.45 -23.92 -6.88
CA THR A 377 18.74 -25.34 -6.60
C THR A 377 17.58 -26.05 -5.90
N GLY A 378 16.54 -25.33 -5.50
CA GLY A 378 15.34 -25.81 -4.82
C GLY A 378 14.32 -24.69 -4.65
N ALA A 379 13.47 -24.76 -3.61
CA ALA A 379 12.42 -23.77 -3.36
C ALA A 379 12.98 -22.38 -3.03
N PHE A 380 12.49 -21.34 -3.70
CA PHE A 380 12.98 -19.97 -3.58
C PHE A 380 11.85 -18.93 -3.67
N GLN A 381 12.15 -17.72 -3.21
CA GLN A 381 11.31 -16.53 -3.36
C GLN A 381 12.19 -15.36 -3.84
N ILE A 382 11.57 -14.36 -4.46
CA ILE A 382 12.22 -13.14 -4.92
C ILE A 382 11.72 -11.99 -4.05
N ILE A 383 12.64 -11.13 -3.60
CA ILE A 383 12.30 -9.90 -2.87
C ILE A 383 12.78 -8.71 -3.69
N ILE A 384 11.89 -7.75 -3.96
CA ILE A 384 12.22 -6.47 -4.60
C ILE A 384 12.15 -5.38 -3.52
N GLU A 385 13.27 -4.71 -3.27
CA GLU A 385 13.44 -3.70 -2.23
C GLU A 385 13.71 -2.32 -2.83
N GLY A 386 12.83 -1.36 -2.57
CA GLY A 386 13.05 0.06 -2.83
C GLY A 386 13.64 0.72 -1.58
N ARG A 387 14.71 1.50 -1.74
CA ARG A 387 15.39 2.21 -0.65
C ARG A 387 15.30 3.71 -0.86
N ARG A 388 14.89 4.36 0.23
CA ARG A 388 14.85 5.81 0.39
C ARG A 388 16.26 6.44 0.35
N GLY A 389 16.47 7.37 -0.58
CA GLY A 389 17.72 8.13 -0.76
C GLY A 389 17.94 9.25 0.26
N SER A 390 18.89 10.16 -0.01
CA SER A 390 19.34 11.23 0.89
C SER A 390 18.34 12.38 1.09
N ASN A 391 17.43 12.58 0.15
CA ASN A 391 16.42 13.66 0.14
C ASN A 391 15.17 13.19 -0.60
N GLU A 392 14.00 13.87 -0.47
CA GLU A 392 12.66 13.49 -0.99
C GLU A 392 12.54 13.22 -2.48
N GLU A 393 13.55 13.56 -3.26
CA GLU A 393 13.61 13.24 -4.67
C GLU A 393 14.18 11.83 -4.92
N SER A 394 13.54 10.80 -4.35
CA SER A 394 14.05 9.42 -4.43
C SER A 394 12.97 8.36 -4.68
N ASP A 395 11.89 8.72 -5.37
CA ASP A 395 10.88 7.75 -5.74
C ASP A 395 11.50 6.70 -6.68
N SER A 396 11.11 5.44 -6.49
CA SER A 396 11.49 4.34 -7.36
C SER A 396 10.26 3.52 -7.65
N ALA A 397 10.08 3.12 -8.90
CA ALA A 397 8.92 2.38 -9.34
C ALA A 397 9.31 1.09 -10.05
N ILE A 398 8.42 0.11 -10.03
CA ILE A 398 8.53 -1.17 -10.73
C ILE A 398 7.21 -1.51 -11.42
N ASP A 399 7.33 -2.23 -12.53
CA ASP A 399 6.19 -2.69 -13.32
C ASP A 399 6.53 -3.95 -14.13
N ASP A 400 5.50 -4.63 -14.66
CA ASP A 400 5.62 -5.69 -15.67
C ASP A 400 6.68 -6.78 -15.33
N VAL A 401 6.55 -7.38 -14.15
CA VAL A 401 7.45 -8.43 -13.68
C VAL A 401 7.14 -9.74 -14.41
N THR A 402 8.16 -10.43 -14.91
CA THR A 402 8.02 -11.71 -15.62
C THR A 402 9.16 -12.66 -15.28
N LEU A 403 8.89 -13.95 -15.09
CA LEU A 403 9.91 -14.97 -14.78
C LEU A 403 9.96 -16.06 -15.84
N TYR A 404 11.13 -16.24 -16.45
CA TYR A 404 11.35 -17.23 -17.50
C TYR A 404 12.34 -18.31 -17.07
N ARG A 405 12.15 -19.52 -17.60
CA ARG A 405 13.13 -20.60 -17.47
C ARG A 405 14.30 -20.38 -18.43
N GLY A 406 15.52 -20.63 -17.97
CA GLY A 406 16.76 -20.39 -18.71
C GLY A 406 17.49 -19.14 -18.26
N ARG A 407 18.73 -18.93 -18.73
CA ARG A 407 19.44 -17.67 -18.52
C ARG A 407 18.81 -16.55 -19.34
N CYS A 408 18.94 -15.32 -18.90
CA CYS A 408 18.52 -14.16 -19.69
C CYS A 408 19.20 -14.11 -21.05
N SER A 409 20.47 -14.55 -21.10
CA SER A 409 21.25 -14.69 -22.34
C SER A 409 20.93 -15.95 -23.17
N ASP A 410 20.22 -16.93 -22.60
CA ASP A 410 19.74 -18.08 -23.37
C ASP A 410 18.55 -17.68 -24.25
N LYS A 411 17.80 -16.62 -23.91
CA LYS A 411 16.71 -16.10 -24.75
C LYS A 411 17.18 -15.48 -26.06
N ASP A 412 18.41 -14.97 -26.11
CA ASP A 412 19.07 -14.59 -27.37
C ASP A 412 19.44 -15.83 -28.22
N ASN A 413 19.44 -17.03 -27.62
CA ASN A 413 19.77 -18.31 -28.24
C ASN A 413 18.59 -19.32 -28.27
N VAL A 414 17.38 -18.97 -27.80
CA VAL A 414 16.14 -19.73 -28.06
C VAL A 414 15.54 -19.25 -29.38
N ALA A 415 16.38 -19.17 -30.40
CA ALA A 415 15.94 -19.47 -31.75
C ALA A 415 15.98 -21.00 -31.89
N GLN A 416 14.80 -21.61 -31.84
CA GLN A 416 14.49 -22.97 -32.33
C GLN A 416 15.14 -24.17 -31.60
N ALA A 417 14.34 -24.83 -30.74
CA ALA A 417 14.26 -26.29 -30.80
C ALA A 417 13.05 -26.66 -31.66
N PRO A 418 13.15 -27.62 -32.60
CA PRO A 418 12.11 -27.88 -33.58
C PRO A 418 10.95 -28.65 -32.94
N ASP A 419 9.88 -27.96 -32.57
CA ASP A 419 8.57 -28.61 -32.54
C ASP A 419 8.11 -28.81 -33.99
N ASN A 420 8.08 -30.07 -34.39
CA ASN A 420 7.92 -30.50 -35.77
C ASN A 420 6.42 -30.54 -36.15
N ARG A 421 5.75 -29.39 -36.01
CA ARG A 421 4.37 -29.16 -36.48
C ARG A 421 4.21 -27.73 -37.03
N HIS A 422 4.57 -27.56 -38.30
CA HIS A 422 4.29 -26.42 -39.19
C HIS A 422 4.76 -25.03 -38.69
N PRO A 423 5.61 -24.31 -39.46
CA PRO A 423 6.18 -23.03 -39.03
C PRO A 423 5.08 -21.95 -38.93
N VAL A 424 4.86 -21.43 -37.73
CA VAL A 424 4.19 -20.14 -37.53
C VAL A 424 5.13 -19.05 -38.03
N CYS A 425 4.60 -18.10 -38.80
CA CYS A 425 5.40 -17.01 -39.37
C CYS A 425 5.88 -16.06 -38.27
N GLN A 426 7.20 -16.04 -38.03
CA GLN A 426 7.83 -15.20 -37.03
C GLN A 426 8.14 -13.83 -37.66
N LEU A 427 7.15 -12.92 -37.69
CA LEU A 427 7.31 -11.55 -38.19
C LEU A 427 7.42 -10.50 -37.06
N ASN A 428 7.66 -10.95 -35.83
CA ASN A 428 7.85 -10.06 -34.68
C ASN A 428 9.18 -9.30 -34.83
N CYS A 429 9.12 -7.97 -34.74
CA CYS A 429 10.27 -7.09 -34.88
C CYS A 429 10.09 -5.79 -34.12
N ASN A 430 10.96 -5.57 -33.14
CA ASN A 430 11.10 -4.32 -32.37
C ASN A 430 12.31 -3.49 -32.83
N TYR A 431 12.93 -3.87 -33.96
CA TYR A 431 14.08 -3.18 -34.57
C TYR A 431 15.32 -2.97 -33.70
N GLU A 432 15.45 -3.57 -32.52
CA GLU A 432 16.56 -3.27 -31.60
C GLU A 432 17.93 -3.78 -32.03
N GLN A 433 17.98 -4.78 -32.91
CA GLN A 433 19.24 -5.33 -33.42
C GLN A 433 19.41 -5.08 -34.92
N ASP A 434 18.38 -5.36 -35.70
CA ASP A 434 18.37 -5.25 -37.16
C ASP A 434 16.92 -5.10 -37.70
N LEU A 435 16.72 -5.36 -39.00
CA LEU A 435 15.39 -5.33 -39.64
C LEU A 435 14.61 -6.65 -39.48
N CYS A 436 15.09 -7.58 -38.66
CA CYS A 436 14.51 -8.91 -38.43
C CYS A 436 14.27 -9.67 -39.74
N GLN A 437 13.02 -10.10 -39.98
CA GLN A 437 12.58 -10.79 -41.20
C GLN A 437 12.05 -9.83 -42.29
N TRP A 438 12.34 -8.54 -42.18
CA TRP A 438 11.93 -7.52 -43.12
C TRP A 438 13.07 -7.12 -44.04
N THR A 439 12.72 -6.83 -45.29
CA THR A 439 13.67 -6.43 -46.33
C THR A 439 13.22 -5.12 -46.95
N GLN A 440 14.14 -4.19 -47.11
CA GLN A 440 13.93 -2.95 -47.87
C GLN A 440 13.72 -3.30 -49.34
N LEU A 441 12.62 -2.85 -49.93
CA LEU A 441 12.43 -3.02 -51.36
C LEU A 441 13.39 -2.07 -52.12
N ALA A 442 13.79 -2.49 -53.32
CA ALA A 442 14.65 -1.68 -54.19
C ALA A 442 13.86 -0.90 -55.26
N THR A 443 12.52 -0.94 -55.17
CA THR A 443 11.60 -0.43 -56.20
C THR A 443 10.97 0.91 -55.84
N ASP A 444 11.09 1.27 -54.58
CA ASP A 444 10.69 2.50 -53.93
C ASP A 444 11.78 3.56 -54.05
N VAL A 445 11.43 4.81 -53.75
CA VAL A 445 12.26 5.98 -54.05
C VAL A 445 13.18 6.33 -52.88
N ILE A 446 12.75 6.02 -51.66
CA ILE A 446 13.47 6.25 -50.42
C ILE A 446 13.40 5.02 -49.53
N ASP A 447 14.33 4.90 -48.57
CA ASP A 447 14.41 3.77 -47.66
C ASP A 447 13.88 4.11 -46.26
N TRP A 448 13.29 3.12 -45.56
CA TRP A 448 13.07 3.21 -44.12
C TRP A 448 14.43 3.23 -43.42
N THR A 449 14.60 4.20 -42.54
CA THR A 449 15.82 4.39 -41.77
C THR A 449 15.60 3.92 -40.35
N ARG A 450 16.47 3.03 -39.88
CA ARG A 450 16.52 2.62 -38.48
C ARG A 450 17.23 3.69 -37.66
N HIS A 451 16.55 4.24 -36.67
CA HIS A 451 17.01 5.41 -35.92
C HIS A 451 16.73 5.28 -34.43
N SER A 452 17.48 6.03 -33.63
CA SER A 452 17.31 6.13 -32.18
C SER A 452 17.34 7.60 -31.77
N GLY A 453 16.46 7.98 -30.84
CA GLY A 453 16.24 9.38 -30.46
C GLY A 453 15.36 10.14 -31.46
N SER A 454 15.36 11.48 -31.38
CA SER A 454 14.46 12.31 -32.19
C SER A 454 14.84 12.33 -33.67
N THR A 455 13.86 12.41 -34.56
CA THR A 455 14.13 12.56 -36.00
C THR A 455 14.82 13.91 -36.29
N PRO A 456 15.65 13.97 -37.34
CA PRO A 456 16.35 15.20 -37.76
C PRO A 456 15.45 16.42 -38.03
N THR A 457 14.23 16.21 -38.51
CA THR A 457 13.29 17.31 -38.78
C THR A 457 12.55 17.72 -37.50
N ILE A 458 12.66 19.00 -37.13
CA ILE A 458 12.20 19.49 -35.82
C ILE A 458 10.65 19.51 -35.79
N MET A 459 10.06 19.06 -34.67
CA MET A 459 8.61 18.96 -34.45
C MET A 459 7.90 17.97 -35.39
N THR A 460 8.63 17.02 -35.97
CA THR A 460 8.07 15.85 -36.65
C THR A 460 8.67 14.57 -36.10
N GLY A 461 8.07 13.43 -36.44
CA GLY A 461 8.54 12.12 -35.99
C GLY A 461 8.53 11.94 -34.47
N PRO A 462 8.84 10.74 -33.97
CA PRO A 462 8.84 10.47 -32.53
C PRO A 462 10.16 10.96 -31.88
N SER A 463 10.11 11.30 -30.59
CA SER A 463 11.29 11.73 -29.83
C SER A 463 12.22 10.58 -29.43
N SER A 464 11.68 9.36 -29.42
CA SER A 464 12.33 8.09 -29.05
C SER A 464 11.55 6.92 -29.64
N ASP A 465 12.13 5.71 -29.61
CA ASP A 465 11.41 4.46 -29.88
C ASP A 465 10.23 4.28 -28.90
N HIS A 466 9.35 3.34 -29.24
CA HIS A 466 8.16 3.05 -28.46
C HIS A 466 8.46 2.20 -27.21
N THR A 467 9.30 1.17 -27.33
CA THR A 467 9.49 0.17 -26.25
C THR A 467 10.39 0.63 -25.11
N THR A 468 11.57 1.21 -25.37
CA THR A 468 12.59 1.45 -24.33
C THR A 468 12.93 2.93 -24.09
N GLY A 469 12.50 3.84 -24.97
CA GLY A 469 12.83 5.26 -24.91
C GLY A 469 14.27 5.61 -25.31
N GLY A 470 15.14 4.63 -25.49
CA GLY A 470 16.53 4.76 -25.99
C GLY A 470 16.91 3.70 -27.04
N GLY A 471 15.93 2.97 -27.55
CA GLY A 471 16.02 1.89 -28.51
C GLY A 471 15.90 2.40 -29.93
N HIS A 472 15.48 1.53 -30.85
CA HIS A 472 15.45 1.83 -32.28
C HIS A 472 14.08 1.59 -32.89
N TYR A 473 13.67 2.51 -33.76
CA TYR A 473 12.46 2.41 -34.56
C TYR A 473 12.80 2.62 -36.05
N LEU A 474 11.84 2.35 -36.94
CA LEU A 474 11.97 2.70 -38.35
C LEU A 474 11.22 3.98 -38.64
N TYR A 475 11.81 4.86 -39.45
CA TYR A 475 11.13 6.04 -39.94
C TYR A 475 11.54 6.41 -41.36
N ILE A 476 10.73 7.26 -42.01
CA ILE A 476 11.10 7.91 -43.26
C ILE A 476 11.47 9.37 -42.97
N GLU A 477 12.62 9.80 -43.47
CA GLU A 477 13.07 11.18 -43.35
C GLU A 477 12.50 12.03 -44.48
N ALA A 478 11.54 12.89 -44.16
CA ALA A 478 10.83 13.67 -45.16
C ALA A 478 11.67 14.78 -45.81
N ASN A 479 12.75 15.25 -45.17
CA ASN A 479 13.60 16.32 -45.71
C ASN A 479 14.41 15.90 -46.94
N SER A 480 14.66 14.60 -47.11
CA SER A 480 15.55 14.05 -48.13
C SER A 480 14.80 13.52 -49.37
N ALA A 481 13.46 13.62 -49.33
CA ALA A 481 12.54 13.03 -50.29
C ALA A 481 11.67 14.10 -51.00
N SER A 482 11.10 13.76 -52.15
CA SER A 482 10.12 14.59 -52.88
C SER A 482 8.69 14.21 -52.54
N HIS A 483 7.76 15.14 -52.70
CA HIS A 483 6.33 14.90 -52.43
C HIS A 483 5.81 13.65 -53.16
N GLY A 484 5.21 12.73 -52.41
CA GLY A 484 4.67 11.47 -52.93
C GLY A 484 5.68 10.33 -53.07
N ASP A 485 6.97 10.57 -52.78
CA ASP A 485 7.96 9.51 -52.67
C ASP A 485 7.55 8.52 -51.57
N THR A 486 7.89 7.25 -51.79
CA THR A 486 7.51 6.14 -50.91
C THR A 486 8.74 5.38 -50.48
N ALA A 487 8.69 4.84 -49.26
CA ALA A 487 9.57 3.78 -48.75
C ALA A 487 8.75 2.54 -48.47
N ARG A 488 9.25 1.36 -48.82
CA ARG A 488 8.52 0.08 -48.67
C ARG A 488 9.40 -0.97 -48.02
N LEU A 489 8.87 -1.52 -46.94
CA LEU A 489 9.44 -2.65 -46.24
C LEU A 489 8.60 -3.90 -46.55
N ILE A 490 9.21 -5.00 -46.98
CA ILE A 490 8.53 -6.27 -47.27
C ILE A 490 8.95 -7.38 -46.30
N SER A 491 7.98 -8.14 -45.79
CA SER A 491 8.25 -9.28 -44.92
C SER A 491 8.82 -10.48 -45.69
N SER A 492 9.46 -11.42 -44.99
CA SER A 492 9.69 -12.77 -45.51
C SER A 492 8.37 -13.46 -45.89
N GLU A 493 8.44 -14.45 -46.80
CA GLU A 493 7.26 -15.19 -47.28
C GLU A 493 6.71 -16.11 -46.17
N CYS A 494 5.44 -15.91 -45.84
CA CYS A 494 4.70 -16.65 -44.84
C CYS A 494 3.70 -17.60 -45.48
N SER A 495 3.71 -18.88 -45.11
CA SER A 495 2.79 -19.91 -45.65
C SER A 495 1.70 -20.35 -44.66
N ASP A 496 1.42 -19.54 -43.64
CA ASP A 496 0.39 -19.83 -42.65
C ASP A 496 -0.99 -19.39 -43.14
N SER A 497 -1.89 -20.35 -43.41
CA SER A 497 -3.23 -20.08 -43.91
C SER A 497 -4.22 -19.88 -42.77
N GLY A 498 -5.01 -18.82 -42.80
CA GLY A 498 -6.04 -18.57 -41.80
C GLY A 498 -6.30 -17.09 -41.55
N ARG A 499 -7.01 -16.80 -40.46
CA ARG A 499 -7.14 -15.43 -39.95
C ARG A 499 -5.92 -15.08 -39.13
N GLN A 500 -5.40 -13.88 -39.35
CA GLN A 500 -4.21 -13.38 -38.67
C GLN A 500 -4.43 -11.94 -38.24
N CYS A 501 -3.77 -11.55 -37.16
CA CYS A 501 -3.77 -10.18 -36.68
C CYS A 501 -2.35 -9.63 -36.77
N LEU A 502 -2.17 -8.63 -37.65
CA LEU A 502 -0.98 -7.80 -37.68
C LEU A 502 -1.17 -6.63 -36.70
N GLN A 503 -0.21 -6.43 -35.82
CA GLN A 503 -0.16 -5.29 -34.90
C GLN A 503 1.17 -4.56 -35.06
N PHE A 504 1.14 -3.24 -34.93
CA PHE A 504 2.34 -2.41 -34.94
C PHE A 504 2.03 -1.05 -34.34
N TRP A 505 3.05 -0.39 -33.80
CA TRP A 505 2.97 1.01 -33.38
C TRP A 505 3.39 1.92 -34.52
N TYR A 506 2.72 3.06 -34.65
CA TYR A 506 3.04 4.06 -35.65
C TYR A 506 2.99 5.47 -35.09
N HIS A 507 3.78 6.37 -35.68
CA HIS A 507 3.79 7.79 -35.37
C HIS A 507 3.74 8.59 -36.67
N MET A 508 2.84 9.56 -36.73
CA MET A 508 2.60 10.40 -37.91
C MET A 508 2.20 11.80 -37.46
N HIS A 509 3.19 12.65 -37.16
CA HIS A 509 2.96 14.04 -36.74
C HIS A 509 3.60 15.05 -37.68
N GLY A 510 2.80 16.01 -38.16
CA GLY A 510 3.31 17.11 -38.96
C GLY A 510 2.25 17.79 -39.82
N SER A 511 2.57 18.98 -40.35
CA SER A 511 1.62 19.82 -41.10
C SER A 511 1.42 19.41 -42.57
N ALA A 512 2.11 18.37 -43.03
CA ALA A 512 2.08 17.95 -44.42
C ALA A 512 0.81 17.19 -44.79
N ASP A 513 -0.02 17.82 -45.63
CA ASP A 513 -1.10 17.13 -46.33
C ASP A 513 -0.56 15.92 -47.11
N THR A 514 -1.34 14.85 -47.24
CA THR A 514 -1.04 13.63 -48.01
C THR A 514 0.13 12.76 -47.52
N MET A 515 0.74 13.10 -46.37
CA MET A 515 1.59 12.15 -45.63
C MET A 515 0.81 10.84 -45.42
N GLY A 516 1.42 9.68 -45.55
CA GLY A 516 0.68 8.42 -45.50
C GLY A 516 1.46 7.23 -45.00
N LEU A 517 0.73 6.28 -44.41
CA LEU A 517 1.22 4.95 -44.02
C LEU A 517 0.22 3.92 -44.54
N HIS A 518 0.68 3.00 -45.39
CA HIS A 518 -0.17 1.97 -46.00
C HIS A 518 0.40 0.58 -45.71
N VAL A 519 -0.48 -0.38 -45.47
CA VAL A 519 -0.15 -1.80 -45.34
C VAL A 519 -0.80 -2.54 -46.49
N TYR A 520 0.01 -3.27 -47.25
CA TYR A 520 -0.45 -4.12 -48.34
C TYR A 520 -0.23 -5.60 -48.00
N LEU A 521 -1.19 -6.43 -48.37
CA LEU A 521 -1.04 -7.87 -48.41
C LEU A 521 -0.68 -8.29 -49.83
N LEU A 522 0.45 -8.97 -49.99
CA LEU A 522 0.90 -9.58 -51.24
C LEU A 522 0.59 -11.08 -51.20
N HIS A 523 -0.37 -11.52 -51.98
CA HIS A 523 -0.73 -12.94 -52.14
C HIS A 523 -0.97 -13.22 -53.63
N ASP A 524 -0.57 -14.39 -54.13
CA ASP A 524 -0.73 -14.78 -55.55
C ASP A 524 -0.22 -13.75 -56.57
N ARG A 525 0.89 -13.07 -56.25
CA ARG A 525 1.47 -11.96 -57.04
C ARG A 525 0.53 -10.75 -57.25
N ARG A 526 -0.45 -10.57 -56.37
CA ARG A 526 -1.34 -9.40 -56.32
C ARG A 526 -1.20 -8.71 -54.97
N THR A 527 -1.14 -7.39 -55.00
CA THR A 527 -1.11 -6.54 -53.80
C THR A 527 -2.49 -5.95 -53.56
N GLU A 528 -3.01 -6.08 -52.34
CA GLU A 528 -4.21 -5.39 -51.87
C GLU A 528 -3.89 -4.52 -50.65
N VAL A 529 -4.49 -3.33 -50.54
CA VAL A 529 -4.35 -2.49 -49.34
C VAL A 529 -5.26 -3.06 -48.26
N VAL A 530 -4.69 -3.40 -47.11
CA VAL A 530 -5.43 -3.94 -45.96
C VAL A 530 -5.61 -2.92 -44.83
N TRP A 531 -4.77 -1.88 -44.79
CA TRP A 531 -4.89 -0.79 -43.83
C TRP A 531 -4.15 0.45 -44.34
N TRP A 532 -4.64 1.64 -44.00
CA TRP A 532 -3.93 2.89 -44.31
C TRP A 532 -4.36 4.04 -43.39
N LYS A 533 -3.44 5.01 -43.22
CA LYS A 533 -3.67 6.32 -42.59
C LYS A 533 -3.00 7.42 -43.40
N THR A 534 -3.55 8.63 -43.33
CA THR A 534 -3.01 9.81 -44.01
C THR A 534 -3.12 11.07 -43.17
N ASN A 535 -2.28 12.06 -43.47
CA ASN A 535 -2.17 13.34 -42.78
C ASN A 535 -1.73 13.15 -41.32
N ASP A 536 -1.76 14.24 -40.55
CA ASP A 536 -1.48 14.23 -39.11
C ASP A 536 -2.38 13.25 -38.34
N GLN A 537 -1.78 12.42 -37.50
CA GLN A 537 -2.45 11.47 -36.61
C GLN A 537 -2.19 11.79 -35.12
N GLY A 538 -1.58 12.95 -34.83
CA GLY A 538 -1.19 13.36 -33.48
C GLY A 538 0.27 13.04 -33.12
N TYR A 539 0.72 13.62 -32.01
CA TYR A 539 2.13 13.62 -31.60
C TYR A 539 2.58 12.39 -30.78
N MET A 540 1.64 11.50 -30.43
CA MET A 540 1.89 10.28 -29.64
C MET A 540 1.98 9.06 -30.56
N TRP A 541 2.71 8.03 -30.13
CA TRP A 541 2.64 6.70 -30.74
C TRP A 541 1.21 6.15 -30.69
N GLN A 542 0.76 5.51 -31.77
CA GLN A 542 -0.58 4.95 -31.94
C GLN A 542 -0.48 3.46 -32.30
N MET A 543 -1.35 2.62 -31.75
CA MET A 543 -1.37 1.20 -32.08
C MET A 543 -2.31 0.92 -33.27
N ALA A 544 -1.79 0.26 -34.30
CA ALA A 544 -2.57 -0.27 -35.41
C ALA A 544 -2.84 -1.77 -35.22
N GLN A 545 -4.06 -2.20 -35.56
CA GLN A 545 -4.46 -3.60 -35.59
C GLN A 545 -5.15 -3.89 -36.92
N VAL A 546 -4.67 -4.91 -37.64
CA VAL A 546 -5.13 -5.26 -38.99
C VAL A 546 -5.48 -6.73 -39.06
N ASP A 547 -6.77 -7.01 -39.25
CA ASP A 547 -7.28 -8.36 -39.51
C ASP A 547 -6.96 -8.77 -40.96
N ILE A 548 -6.14 -9.80 -41.12
CA ILE A 548 -5.70 -10.33 -42.42
C ILE A 548 -6.27 -11.73 -42.60
N ARG A 549 -6.74 -12.05 -43.81
CA ARG A 549 -7.18 -13.41 -44.18
C ARG A 549 -6.32 -13.95 -45.30
N THR A 550 -5.70 -15.10 -45.08
CA THR A 550 -4.73 -15.69 -46.01
C THR A 550 -5.15 -17.10 -46.41
N THR A 551 -5.07 -17.40 -47.70
CA THR A 551 -5.44 -18.73 -48.27
C THR A 551 -4.23 -19.54 -48.74
N GLY A 552 -3.02 -18.98 -48.67
CA GLY A 552 -1.76 -19.61 -49.07
C GLY A 552 -0.58 -18.71 -48.72
N ALA A 553 0.55 -18.84 -49.45
CA ALA A 553 1.75 -18.07 -49.18
C ALA A 553 1.55 -16.56 -49.43
N PHE A 554 1.96 -15.71 -48.48
CA PHE A 554 1.78 -14.27 -48.54
C PHE A 554 2.96 -13.51 -47.93
N GLN A 555 3.05 -12.22 -48.26
CA GLN A 555 3.98 -11.26 -47.66
C GLN A 555 3.22 -9.99 -47.28
N ILE A 556 3.73 -9.26 -46.30
CA ILE A 556 3.19 -7.97 -45.88
C ILE A 556 4.15 -6.88 -46.35
N ILE A 557 3.61 -5.81 -46.91
CA ILE A 557 4.38 -4.62 -47.30
C ILE A 557 3.90 -3.43 -46.47
N ILE A 558 4.80 -2.76 -45.78
CA ILE A 558 4.53 -1.50 -45.06
C ILE A 558 5.16 -0.36 -45.87
N GLU A 559 4.32 0.56 -46.34
CA GLU A 559 4.70 1.69 -47.18
C GLU A 559 4.51 3.02 -46.43
N GLY A 560 5.62 3.73 -46.19
CA GLY A 560 5.60 5.11 -45.75
C GLY A 560 5.61 6.03 -46.97
N ARG A 561 4.81 7.11 -46.95
CA ARG A 561 4.70 8.09 -48.03
C ARG A 561 4.95 9.49 -47.49
N ARG A 562 5.89 10.19 -48.12
CA ARG A 562 6.16 11.59 -47.85
C ARG A 562 5.00 12.50 -48.29
N GLY A 563 4.60 13.41 -47.42
CA GLY A 563 3.51 14.37 -47.66
C GLY A 563 3.89 15.57 -48.52
N SER A 564 3.10 16.64 -48.46
CA SER A 564 3.25 17.87 -49.26
C SER A 564 4.49 18.69 -48.89
N ASN A 565 4.96 18.61 -47.65
CA ASN A 565 6.15 19.30 -47.16
C ASN A 565 7.04 18.37 -46.31
N ASP A 566 8.17 18.89 -45.85
CA ASP A 566 9.20 18.18 -45.07
C ASP A 566 8.76 17.86 -43.64
N GLN A 567 7.66 18.42 -43.14
CA GLN A 567 7.05 18.01 -41.89
C GLN A 567 6.14 16.78 -42.09
N SER A 568 6.71 15.69 -42.62
CA SER A 568 5.96 14.46 -42.93
C SER A 568 6.67 13.16 -42.53
N ASP A 569 7.42 13.18 -41.43
CA ASP A 569 8.04 11.97 -40.91
C ASP A 569 6.96 10.96 -40.49
N VAL A 570 7.12 9.72 -40.96
CA VAL A 570 6.29 8.58 -40.59
C VAL A 570 7.20 7.56 -39.95
N ALA A 571 6.85 7.10 -38.76
CA ALA A 571 7.60 6.07 -38.03
C ALA A 571 6.73 4.87 -37.67
N ILE A 572 7.37 3.71 -37.55
CA ILE A 572 6.79 2.45 -37.10
C ILE A 572 7.71 1.76 -36.10
N ASP A 573 7.10 1.03 -35.17
CA ASP A 573 7.81 0.23 -34.17
C ASP A 573 7.00 -1.02 -33.77
N ASP A 574 7.66 -1.98 -33.12
CA ASP A 574 7.02 -3.14 -32.47
C ASP A 574 6.01 -3.90 -33.33
N VAL A 575 6.45 -4.30 -34.53
CA VAL A 575 5.61 -5.04 -35.48
C VAL A 575 5.48 -6.48 -35.02
N SER A 576 4.26 -7.02 -34.98
CA SER A 576 3.97 -8.39 -34.59
C SER A 576 2.85 -9.01 -35.41
N LEU A 577 2.91 -10.33 -35.61
CA LEU A 577 1.91 -11.10 -36.34
C LEU A 577 1.53 -12.36 -35.57
N HIS A 578 0.24 -12.52 -35.32
CA HIS A 578 -0.31 -13.65 -34.56
C HIS A 578 -1.50 -14.28 -35.29
N ARG A 579 -1.75 -15.56 -34.99
CA ARG A 579 -2.96 -16.26 -35.47
C ARG A 579 -4.21 -15.74 -34.76
N GLY A 580 -5.31 -15.68 -35.51
CA GLY A 580 -6.62 -15.30 -35.00
C GLY A 580 -7.03 -13.91 -35.46
N HIS A 581 -8.11 -13.42 -34.86
CA HIS A 581 -8.57 -12.05 -35.09
C HIS A 581 -7.77 -11.05 -34.28
N CYS A 582 -7.67 -9.84 -34.81
CA CYS A 582 -7.45 -8.69 -33.95
C CYS A 582 -8.65 -8.60 -33.01
N ARG A 583 -8.41 -8.78 -31.72
CA ARG A 583 -9.43 -8.48 -30.71
C ARG A 583 -9.75 -7.00 -30.86
N ALA A 584 -11.04 -6.66 -31.06
CA ALA A 584 -11.45 -5.27 -31.15
C ALA A 584 -10.85 -4.48 -29.98
N PRO A 585 -10.40 -3.24 -30.19
CA PRO A 585 -10.01 -2.39 -29.08
C PRO A 585 -11.17 -2.38 -28.09
N SER A 586 -10.88 -2.76 -26.84
CA SER A 586 -11.88 -2.78 -25.80
C SER A 586 -12.40 -1.36 -25.63
N CYS A 587 -13.66 -1.13 -26.02
CA CYS A 587 -14.31 0.11 -25.69
C CYS A 587 -14.39 0.24 -24.17
N PRO A 588 -14.33 1.47 -23.63
CA PRO A 588 -14.58 1.74 -22.23
C PRO A 588 -15.89 1.08 -21.78
N GLU A 589 -15.98 0.70 -20.51
CA GLU A 589 -17.18 0.11 -19.94
C GLU A 589 -18.43 0.98 -20.21
N ASN A 590 -19.56 0.35 -20.52
CA ASN A 590 -20.82 1.00 -20.92
C ASN A 590 -20.73 1.81 -22.22
N SER A 591 -19.87 1.37 -23.13
CA SER A 591 -19.80 1.85 -24.49
C SER A 591 -19.54 0.70 -25.45
N HIS A 592 -20.04 0.84 -26.67
CA HIS A 592 -19.80 -0.14 -27.71
C HIS A 592 -19.12 0.50 -28.91
N TYR A 593 -18.34 -0.32 -29.60
CA TYR A 593 -17.70 0.10 -30.84
C TYR A 593 -18.74 0.22 -31.94
N THR A 594 -18.80 1.38 -32.61
CA THR A 594 -19.63 1.61 -33.77
C THR A 594 -18.79 2.10 -34.95
N THR A 595 -19.19 1.73 -36.16
CA THR A 595 -18.56 2.21 -37.39
C THR A 595 -18.97 3.64 -37.74
N CYS A 596 -19.91 4.23 -36.98
CA CYS A 596 -20.46 5.56 -37.25
C CYS A 596 -20.89 6.22 -35.93
N VAL A 597 -19.96 6.91 -35.26
CA VAL A 597 -20.25 7.72 -34.06
C VAL A 597 -20.95 9.02 -34.50
N PRO A 598 -22.16 9.32 -34.02
CA PRO A 598 -22.86 10.57 -34.37
C PRO A 598 -22.12 11.81 -33.87
N ALA A 599 -21.99 12.85 -34.72
CA ALA A 599 -21.36 14.13 -34.34
C ALA A 599 -22.09 14.84 -33.18
N CYS A 600 -23.38 14.56 -33.01
CA CYS A 600 -24.23 15.09 -31.93
C CYS A 600 -24.37 14.14 -30.72
N SER A 601 -23.29 13.47 -30.31
CA SER A 601 -23.35 12.53 -29.18
C SER A 601 -23.58 13.24 -27.82
N PRO A 602 -24.47 12.74 -26.94
CA PRO A 602 -24.74 13.31 -25.61
C PRO A 602 -23.54 13.32 -24.65
N THR A 603 -23.40 14.37 -23.86
CA THR A 603 -22.34 14.51 -22.83
C THR A 603 -22.91 14.97 -21.50
N CYS A 604 -22.16 14.81 -20.40
CA CYS A 604 -22.56 15.40 -19.10
C CYS A 604 -22.67 16.94 -19.12
N THR A 605 -22.12 17.62 -20.14
CA THR A 605 -22.29 19.06 -20.32
C THR A 605 -23.53 19.41 -21.13
N HIS A 606 -23.93 18.55 -22.07
CA HIS A 606 -25.10 18.69 -22.93
C HIS A 606 -25.80 17.34 -23.12
N LEU A 607 -26.77 17.03 -22.26
CA LEU A 607 -27.49 15.75 -22.25
C LEU A 607 -28.27 15.46 -23.54
N ASN A 608 -28.51 16.49 -24.38
CA ASN A 608 -29.16 16.37 -25.68
C ASN A 608 -28.20 16.61 -26.86
N GLY A 609 -26.89 16.53 -26.62
CA GLY A 609 -25.84 16.81 -27.62
C GLY A 609 -25.36 18.27 -27.63
N PRO A 610 -24.12 18.54 -28.11
CA PRO A 610 -23.55 19.89 -28.14
C PRO A 610 -24.36 20.89 -28.96
N PRO A 611 -24.53 22.15 -28.52
CA PRO A 611 -25.22 23.17 -29.31
C PRO A 611 -24.41 23.52 -30.57
N LEU A 612 -25.09 23.63 -31.73
CA LEU A 612 -24.55 23.90 -33.09
C LEU A 612 -24.05 22.68 -33.87
N CYS A 613 -24.12 21.46 -33.33
CA CYS A 613 -23.88 20.26 -34.13
C CYS A 613 -25.06 20.03 -35.10
N THR A 614 -24.78 19.57 -36.32
CA THR A 614 -25.79 19.27 -37.34
C THR A 614 -25.61 17.83 -37.81
N GLU A 615 -26.72 17.11 -38.07
CA GLU A 615 -26.71 15.71 -38.49
C GLU A 615 -25.98 15.44 -39.83
N ASP A 616 -25.60 16.50 -40.56
CA ASP A 616 -24.90 16.43 -41.85
C ASP A 616 -23.36 16.35 -41.74
N GLU A 617 -22.77 16.43 -40.53
CA GLU A 617 -21.33 16.16 -40.33
C GLU A 617 -21.07 14.65 -40.33
N GLY A 618 -20.27 14.17 -41.29
CA GLY A 618 -19.98 12.74 -41.48
C GLY A 618 -19.42 12.07 -40.22
N CYS A 619 -19.77 10.79 -40.03
CA CYS A 619 -19.38 10.04 -38.84
C CYS A 619 -17.98 9.42 -38.92
N VAL A 620 -17.37 9.21 -37.76
CA VAL A 620 -16.07 8.55 -37.58
C VAL A 620 -16.25 7.21 -36.86
N GLN A 621 -15.36 6.26 -37.13
CA GLN A 621 -15.35 4.96 -36.42
C GLN A 621 -14.80 5.14 -35.02
N GLY A 622 -15.44 4.56 -34.00
CA GLY A 622 -15.02 4.72 -32.61
C GLY A 622 -16.03 4.16 -31.60
N CYS A 623 -15.75 4.34 -30.31
CA CYS A 623 -16.67 3.93 -29.25
C CYS A 623 -17.76 5.00 -29.03
N VAL A 624 -19.01 4.56 -28.88
CA VAL A 624 -20.16 5.39 -28.50
C VAL A 624 -20.76 4.85 -27.21
N CYS A 625 -21.24 5.73 -26.33
CA CYS A 625 -21.88 5.32 -25.08
C CYS A 625 -23.15 4.51 -25.34
N ASP A 626 -23.39 3.53 -24.49
CA ASP A 626 -24.63 2.73 -24.50
C ASP A 626 -25.84 3.58 -24.06
N GLU A 627 -27.06 3.11 -24.34
CA GLU A 627 -28.27 3.85 -23.92
C GLU A 627 -28.31 4.06 -22.39
N ASP A 628 -28.77 5.24 -21.97
CA ASP A 628 -28.75 5.76 -20.59
C ASP A 628 -27.35 6.15 -20.04
N PHE A 629 -26.31 6.11 -20.89
CA PHE A 629 -24.97 6.59 -20.58
C PHE A 629 -24.62 7.81 -21.44
N VAL A 630 -23.92 8.76 -20.83
CA VAL A 630 -23.46 9.99 -21.49
C VAL A 630 -21.96 10.15 -21.32
N GLN A 631 -21.32 10.82 -22.27
CA GLN A 631 -19.87 10.95 -22.25
C GLN A 631 -19.43 11.98 -21.19
N LYS A 632 -18.60 11.56 -20.24
CA LYS A 632 -17.87 12.43 -19.30
C LYS A 632 -16.36 12.23 -19.57
N LYS A 633 -15.73 13.19 -20.27
CA LYS A 633 -14.35 13.07 -20.78
C LYS A 633 -14.19 11.88 -21.73
N ARG A 634 -13.44 10.82 -21.37
CA ARG A 634 -13.18 9.62 -22.20
C ARG A 634 -13.94 8.36 -21.75
N VAL A 635 -14.85 8.48 -20.77
CA VAL A 635 -15.64 7.36 -20.24
C VAL A 635 -17.14 7.62 -20.38
N CYS A 636 -17.89 6.54 -20.52
CA CYS A 636 -19.34 6.56 -20.57
C CYS A 636 -19.88 6.30 -19.17
N VAL A 637 -20.56 7.29 -18.63
CA VAL A 637 -21.10 7.25 -17.26
C VAL A 637 -22.63 7.26 -17.32
N PRO A 638 -23.32 6.54 -16.42
CA PRO A 638 -24.76 6.69 -16.26
C PRO A 638 -25.14 8.17 -16.11
N ILE A 639 -26.29 8.57 -16.67
CA ILE A 639 -26.78 9.95 -16.57
C ILE A 639 -26.80 10.44 -15.09
N GLU A 640 -27.03 9.55 -14.12
CA GLU A 640 -27.02 9.88 -12.69
C GLU A 640 -25.64 10.12 -12.08
N GLN A 641 -24.56 10.15 -12.88
CA GLN A 641 -23.19 10.47 -12.45
C GLN A 641 -22.70 11.88 -12.88
N CYS A 642 -23.60 12.72 -13.44
CA CYS A 642 -23.25 14.07 -13.93
C CYS A 642 -23.27 15.21 -12.87
N GLY A 643 -23.56 14.94 -11.59
CA GLY A 643 -23.37 15.88 -10.46
C GLY A 643 -24.46 16.94 -10.21
N CYS A 644 -24.15 17.93 -9.37
CA CYS A 644 -24.99 19.09 -9.00
C CYS A 644 -24.56 20.38 -9.72
N VAL A 645 -25.51 21.30 -9.93
CA VAL A 645 -25.23 22.62 -10.51
C VAL A 645 -25.84 23.72 -9.63
N GLU A 646 -25.01 24.66 -9.21
CA GLU A 646 -25.41 25.80 -8.38
C GLU A 646 -26.09 26.90 -9.22
N ARG A 647 -26.86 27.81 -8.58
CA ARG A 647 -27.62 28.85 -9.30
C ARG A 647 -26.77 29.84 -10.12
N ASN A 648 -25.47 29.93 -9.82
CA ASN A 648 -24.49 30.75 -10.54
C ASN A 648 -23.83 30.02 -11.73
N GLY A 649 -24.15 28.74 -11.94
CA GLY A 649 -23.61 27.89 -13.02
C GLY A 649 -22.39 27.05 -12.63
N THR A 650 -21.90 27.13 -11.38
CA THR A 650 -20.79 26.31 -10.87
C THR A 650 -21.24 24.85 -10.74
N LYS A 651 -20.40 23.92 -11.19
CA LYS A 651 -20.69 22.48 -11.22
C LYS A 651 -19.88 21.75 -10.15
N TYR A 652 -20.54 20.85 -9.45
CA TYR A 652 -19.96 20.01 -8.40
C TYR A 652 -20.27 18.55 -8.72
N ASP A 653 -19.29 17.67 -8.62
CA ASP A 653 -19.49 16.23 -8.71
C ASP A 653 -20.22 15.71 -7.45
N PHE A 654 -20.85 14.53 -7.53
CA PHE A 654 -21.49 13.93 -6.36
C PHE A 654 -20.46 13.65 -5.26
N SER A 655 -20.82 13.98 -4.02
CA SER A 655 -19.94 13.97 -2.84
C SER A 655 -18.80 15.01 -2.88
N ASP A 656 -18.81 15.95 -3.83
CA ASP A 656 -17.98 17.15 -3.69
C ASP A 656 -18.42 17.92 -2.44
N VAL A 657 -17.43 18.32 -1.65
CA VAL A 657 -17.61 19.10 -0.43
C VAL A 657 -16.88 20.43 -0.57
N TRP A 658 -17.56 21.52 -0.30
CA TRP A 658 -16.96 22.86 -0.32
C TRP A 658 -17.47 23.74 0.81
N TYR A 659 -16.74 24.80 1.08
CA TYR A 659 -17.09 25.78 2.10
C TYR A 659 -17.64 27.05 1.46
N THR A 660 -18.74 27.55 2.03
CA THR A 660 -19.26 28.86 1.67
C THR A 660 -18.38 29.98 2.26
N ASN A 661 -18.69 31.23 1.95
CA ASN A 661 -17.91 32.37 2.41
C ASN A 661 -17.60 32.30 3.92
N HIS A 662 -16.33 32.49 4.26
CA HIS A 662 -15.80 32.42 5.63
C HIS A 662 -16.02 31.07 6.33
N CYS A 663 -16.16 29.98 5.57
CA CYS A 663 -16.45 28.64 6.08
C CYS A 663 -17.69 28.61 6.99
N SER A 664 -18.69 29.43 6.65
CA SER A 664 -19.93 29.56 7.43
C SER A 664 -20.87 28.36 7.30
N GLN A 665 -20.79 27.65 6.17
CA GLN A 665 -21.47 26.38 5.94
C GLN A 665 -20.52 25.46 5.19
N LYS A 666 -20.64 24.17 5.49
CA LYS A 666 -20.07 23.10 4.68
C LYS A 666 -21.18 22.56 3.81
N CYS A 667 -20.99 22.62 2.50
CA CYS A 667 -21.93 22.12 1.51
C CYS A 667 -21.41 20.84 0.89
N GLU A 668 -22.32 19.92 0.57
CA GLU A 668 -22.07 18.68 -0.13
C GLU A 668 -23.07 18.51 -1.28
N CYS A 669 -22.60 17.99 -2.42
CA CYS A 669 -23.47 17.57 -3.50
C CYS A 669 -23.99 16.15 -3.25
N GLU A 670 -25.20 16.04 -2.72
CA GLU A 670 -25.88 14.77 -2.44
C GLU A 670 -26.67 14.23 -3.65
N LYS A 671 -26.87 12.92 -3.66
CA LYS A 671 -27.69 12.22 -4.66
C LYS A 671 -29.09 11.95 -4.11
N ASP A 672 -30.09 12.67 -4.63
CA ASP A 672 -31.50 12.47 -4.28
C ASP A 672 -32.30 12.01 -5.52
N HIS A 673 -32.81 10.78 -5.50
CA HIS A 673 -33.59 10.18 -6.59
C HIS A 673 -32.98 10.31 -8.00
N GLY A 674 -31.65 10.26 -8.13
CA GLY A 674 -30.94 10.36 -9.41
C GLY A 674 -30.70 11.78 -9.91
N VAL A 675 -31.04 12.79 -9.11
CA VAL A 675 -30.79 14.21 -9.39
C VAL A 675 -29.79 14.76 -8.35
N GLY A 676 -28.83 15.57 -8.82
CA GLY A 676 -27.91 16.30 -7.96
C GLY A 676 -28.61 17.33 -7.10
N ARG A 677 -28.56 17.16 -5.78
CA ARG A 677 -29.06 18.12 -4.79
C ARG A 677 -27.92 18.61 -3.90
N ILE A 678 -27.76 19.91 -3.80
CA ILE A 678 -26.80 20.52 -2.87
C ILE A 678 -27.45 20.56 -1.49
N ASP A 679 -26.79 19.95 -0.49
CA ASP A 679 -27.14 20.06 0.93
C ASP A 679 -26.05 20.83 1.67
N CYS A 680 -26.42 21.75 2.55
CA CYS A 680 -25.46 22.57 3.29
C CYS A 680 -25.84 22.59 4.76
N ASP A 681 -24.91 22.22 5.64
CA ASP A 681 -25.12 22.26 7.09
C ASP A 681 -24.57 23.56 7.68
N ASP A 682 -25.39 24.21 8.51
CA ASP A 682 -25.11 25.45 9.24
C ASP A 682 -24.25 25.21 10.50
N LYS A 683 -23.93 23.94 10.83
CA LYS A 683 -23.25 23.55 12.09
C LYS A 683 -21.80 23.12 11.95
N ASP A 684 -21.29 22.99 10.73
CA ASP A 684 -19.93 22.51 10.44
C ASP A 684 -19.00 23.67 10.05
N GLU A 685 -18.59 24.49 11.03
CA GLU A 685 -17.40 25.34 10.91
C GLU A 685 -16.12 24.47 10.78
N CYS A 686 -14.98 25.05 10.40
CA CYS A 686 -13.71 24.30 10.32
C CYS A 686 -13.44 23.48 11.59
N ASP A 687 -13.07 22.21 11.42
CA ASP A 687 -12.67 21.30 12.49
C ASP A 687 -11.65 21.97 13.41
N GLY A 688 -11.70 21.71 14.72
CA GLY A 688 -11.02 22.46 15.79
C GLY A 688 -9.48 22.55 15.68
N ASN A 689 -8.89 21.88 14.69
CA ASN A 689 -7.47 21.87 14.36
C ASN A 689 -7.13 22.55 13.02
N ALA A 690 -8.12 23.17 12.36
CA ALA A 690 -7.99 23.77 11.05
C ALA A 690 -8.42 25.25 11.03
N VAL A 691 -7.75 26.05 10.20
CA VAL A 691 -8.05 27.48 10.00
C VAL A 691 -8.73 27.66 8.66
N CYS A 692 -9.85 28.40 8.63
CA CYS A 692 -10.51 28.81 7.39
C CYS A 692 -9.65 29.83 6.64
N LEU A 693 -9.21 29.49 5.44
CA LEU A 693 -8.38 30.30 4.58
C LEU A 693 -9.02 30.43 3.20
N GLN A 694 -8.74 31.53 2.51
CA GLN A 694 -9.17 31.77 1.14
C GLN A 694 -7.98 31.55 0.21
N ASN A 695 -8.15 30.76 -0.85
CA ASN A 695 -7.11 30.54 -1.85
C ASN A 695 -7.05 31.72 -2.84
N ASP A 696 -6.07 31.69 -3.76
CA ASP A 696 -5.84 32.76 -4.75
C ASP A 696 -6.99 32.91 -5.76
N GLU A 697 -7.87 31.91 -5.85
CA GLU A 697 -9.07 31.89 -6.70
C GLU A 697 -10.32 32.44 -5.98
N GLY A 698 -10.20 32.77 -4.69
CA GLY A 698 -11.29 33.29 -3.86
C GLY A 698 -12.14 32.22 -3.15
N ASN A 699 -11.77 30.95 -3.23
CA ASN A 699 -12.48 29.82 -2.61
C ASN A 699 -11.99 29.58 -1.17
N TYR A 700 -12.93 29.25 -0.27
CA TYR A 700 -12.63 29.00 1.14
C TYR A 700 -12.35 27.53 1.42
N TYR A 701 -11.35 27.24 2.26
CA TYR A 701 -10.98 25.89 2.68
C TYR A 701 -10.38 25.88 4.09
N CYS A 702 -10.42 24.74 4.77
CA CYS A 702 -9.85 24.57 6.11
C CYS A 702 -8.44 23.95 6.04
N GLN A 703 -7.43 24.56 6.68
CA GLN A 703 -6.02 24.10 6.65
C GLN A 703 -5.48 23.68 8.04
N SER A 704 -4.86 22.50 8.12
CA SER A 704 -4.18 21.95 9.32
C SER A 704 -2.82 22.63 9.60
N THR A 705 -2.46 22.87 10.88
CA THR A 705 -1.39 23.84 11.25
C THR A 705 -0.02 23.29 11.74
N GLY A 706 0.23 21.98 11.76
CA GLY A 706 1.55 21.38 12.10
C GLY A 706 2.02 21.54 13.58
N PHE A 707 3.14 20.90 13.97
CA PHE A 707 3.58 20.75 15.38
C PHE A 707 5.07 21.11 15.65
N SER A 708 5.42 21.35 16.91
CA SER A 708 6.80 21.48 17.43
C SER A 708 6.99 20.78 18.78
N GLU A 709 8.18 20.24 19.04
CA GLU A 709 8.52 19.46 20.26
C GLU A 709 9.53 20.21 21.15
N CYS A 710 9.27 20.22 22.47
CA CYS A 710 10.21 20.54 23.55
C CYS A 710 10.63 19.23 24.25
N THR A 711 11.93 19.08 24.58
CA THR A 711 12.44 17.85 25.23
C THR A 711 13.28 18.14 26.48
N ILE A 712 13.22 17.22 27.45
CA ILE A 712 13.93 17.23 28.74
C ILE A 712 14.57 15.85 28.94
N ARG A 713 15.79 15.74 29.50
CA ARG A 713 16.53 14.46 29.66
C ARG A 713 17.19 14.32 31.05
N GLU A 714 17.62 13.11 31.43
CA GLU A 714 18.43 12.85 32.65
C GLU A 714 19.77 13.63 32.62
N ASP A 715 20.05 14.40 33.69
CA ASP A 715 21.03 15.52 33.79
C ASP A 715 20.59 16.79 33.04
N PRO A 716 19.61 17.55 33.59
CA PRO A 716 18.57 18.24 32.83
C PRO A 716 19.12 19.11 31.70
N GLU A 717 19.11 18.53 30.50
CA GLU A 717 19.30 19.22 29.23
C GLU A 717 17.90 19.46 28.65
N TYR A 718 17.53 20.73 28.57
CA TYR A 718 16.32 21.18 27.94
C TYR A 718 16.61 21.52 26.48
N ARG A 719 15.64 21.23 25.61
CA ARG A 719 15.57 21.74 24.25
C ARG A 719 14.20 22.38 24.06
N SER A 720 14.17 23.71 23.88
CA SER A 720 12.94 24.47 23.66
C SER A 720 12.26 24.10 22.34
N PHE A 721 11.02 24.59 22.13
CA PHE A 721 10.31 24.43 20.85
C PHE A 721 11.09 25.01 19.65
N ASP A 722 11.84 26.09 19.87
CA ASP A 722 12.70 26.72 18.85
C ASP A 722 14.13 26.18 18.86
N GLN A 723 14.35 25.03 19.52
CA GLN A 723 15.60 24.27 19.50
C GLN A 723 16.76 24.90 20.30
N MET A 724 16.49 25.86 21.20
CA MET A 724 17.47 26.36 22.17
C MET A 724 17.77 25.28 23.19
N LYS A 725 19.06 24.94 23.32
CA LYS A 725 19.54 24.04 24.37
C LYS A 725 19.97 24.81 25.60
N HIS A 726 19.56 24.38 26.78
CA HIS A 726 20.03 24.93 28.05
C HIS A 726 20.06 23.87 29.15
N LYS A 727 20.88 24.12 30.18
CA LYS A 727 21.03 23.23 31.33
C LYS A 727 20.67 23.97 32.60
N PHE A 728 19.54 23.63 33.19
CA PHE A 728 19.05 24.25 34.42
C PHE A 728 18.81 23.15 35.47
N LYS A 729 19.44 23.31 36.64
CA LYS A 729 19.27 22.41 37.78
C LYS A 729 18.54 23.17 38.88
N GLY A 730 17.30 22.77 39.14
CA GLY A 730 16.47 23.28 40.24
C GLY A 730 16.10 22.16 41.20
N ASP A 731 15.62 22.52 42.38
CA ASP A 731 15.21 21.63 43.48
C ASP A 731 13.71 21.76 43.84
N HIS A 732 12.96 22.55 43.06
CA HIS A 732 11.54 22.84 43.23
C HIS A 732 10.71 22.41 42.00
N SER A 733 9.41 22.72 42.03
CA SER A 733 8.53 22.70 40.86
C SER A 733 8.77 23.91 39.96
N TYR A 734 8.80 23.70 38.65
CA TYR A 734 8.97 24.77 37.65
C TYR A 734 7.96 24.63 36.52
N VAL A 735 7.56 25.78 35.96
CA VAL A 735 6.67 25.87 34.79
C VAL A 735 7.44 25.51 33.52
N LEU A 736 7.08 24.39 32.90
CA LEU A 736 7.67 23.93 31.64
C LEU A 736 7.04 24.66 30.44
N VAL A 737 5.71 24.72 30.43
CA VAL A 737 4.91 25.40 29.41
C VAL A 737 3.70 26.04 30.07
N GLN A 738 3.48 27.31 29.78
CA GLN A 738 2.29 28.06 30.16
C GLN A 738 1.87 28.93 28.99
N THR A 739 0.58 28.89 28.66
CA THR A 739 0.02 29.76 27.63
C THR A 739 -0.22 31.18 28.14
N ASN A 740 0.13 32.18 27.31
CA ASN A 740 -0.03 33.61 27.59
C ASN A 740 -0.81 34.27 26.44
N ASN A 741 -1.75 35.16 26.75
CA ASN A 741 -2.50 35.96 25.77
C ASN A 741 -3.16 35.13 24.64
N LEU A 742 -3.92 34.10 25.00
CA LEU A 742 -4.64 33.26 24.04
C LEU A 742 -5.98 33.89 23.59
N PRO A 743 -6.36 33.77 22.31
CA PRO A 743 -7.74 33.99 21.87
C PRO A 743 -8.68 32.89 22.42
N ASN A 744 -9.97 33.22 22.58
CA ASN A 744 -10.98 32.36 23.25
C ASN A 744 -11.20 30.98 22.59
N ASN A 745 -10.72 30.78 21.36
CA ASN A 745 -10.88 29.56 20.58
C ASN A 745 -9.72 28.56 20.76
N LEU A 746 -8.76 28.82 21.65
CA LEU A 746 -7.64 27.91 21.93
C LEU A 746 -7.64 27.44 23.38
N PRO A 747 -7.54 26.12 23.64
CA PRO A 747 -7.40 25.59 25.00
C PRO A 747 -6.15 26.12 25.70
N HIS A 748 -6.30 26.45 26.99
CA HIS A 748 -5.17 26.82 27.84
C HIS A 748 -4.29 25.59 28.12
N VAL A 749 -2.97 25.79 28.11
CA VAL A 749 -1.99 24.74 28.41
C VAL A 749 -1.12 25.20 29.57
N TYR A 750 -1.03 24.37 30.60
CA TYR A 750 -0.16 24.55 31.76
C TYR A 750 0.51 23.21 32.10
N ILE A 751 1.84 23.17 32.10
CA ILE A 751 2.62 21.97 32.38
C ILE A 751 3.69 22.33 33.41
N GLU A 752 3.68 21.60 34.52
CA GLU A 752 4.60 21.74 35.64
C GLU A 752 5.47 20.47 35.77
N GLY A 753 6.74 20.62 36.14
CA GLY A 753 7.62 19.49 36.45
C GLY A 753 8.40 19.72 37.74
N ILE A 754 8.53 18.68 38.57
CA ILE A 754 9.38 18.70 39.76
C ILE A 754 10.78 18.24 39.37
N ILE A 755 11.82 19.02 39.68
CA ILE A 755 13.21 18.59 39.46
C ILE A 755 13.75 18.13 40.83
N THR A 756 13.97 16.82 41.02
CA THR A 756 14.63 16.31 42.26
C THR A 756 16.02 15.78 41.95
N VAL A 757 17.03 16.31 42.64
CA VAL A 757 18.39 15.78 42.64
C VAL A 757 18.56 14.94 43.90
N LYS A 758 18.83 13.63 43.76
CA LYS A 758 19.34 12.83 44.87
C LYS A 758 20.85 13.01 44.92
N ASP A 759 21.34 13.82 45.84
CA ASP A 759 22.76 13.83 46.16
C ASP A 759 23.16 12.48 46.75
N LYS A 760 24.17 11.87 46.16
CA LYS A 760 24.88 10.71 46.72
C LYS A 760 25.85 11.22 47.78
N ASP A 761 25.36 11.57 48.95
CA ASP A 761 26.12 11.57 50.19
C ASP A 761 25.18 11.85 51.36
N ASP A 762 24.78 10.79 52.06
CA ASP A 762 24.60 10.82 53.51
C ASP A 762 24.53 9.39 54.04
N SER A 763 25.69 8.92 54.49
CA SER A 763 25.84 7.80 55.41
C SER A 763 25.29 8.17 56.79
N HIS A 764 24.59 7.23 57.43
CA HIS A 764 24.09 7.22 58.83
C HIS A 764 22.78 8.00 59.03
N GLN A 765 21.66 7.49 59.54
CA GLN A 765 21.44 6.51 60.62
C GLN A 765 20.19 5.65 60.33
N HIS A 766 20.32 4.35 60.62
CA HIS A 766 19.22 3.44 60.89
C HIS A 766 18.64 3.74 62.29
N ASP A 767 17.31 3.77 62.40
CA ASP A 767 16.62 3.33 63.62
C ASP A 767 15.43 2.43 63.23
N ASP A 768 15.73 1.14 63.36
CA ASP A 768 14.95 -0.02 63.83
C ASP A 768 13.40 -0.07 63.70
N SER A 769 12.91 -0.98 62.85
CA SER A 769 12.08 -2.12 63.28
C SER A 769 11.79 -3.08 62.12
N SER A 770 12.35 -4.30 62.19
CA SER A 770 12.09 -5.44 61.29
C SER A 770 10.85 -6.23 61.76
N SER A 771 9.93 -6.69 60.89
CA SER A 771 9.89 -8.04 60.26
C SER A 771 8.45 -8.22 59.70
N GLU A 772 8.10 -8.85 58.58
CA GLU A 772 8.78 -9.62 57.53
C GLU A 772 7.93 -9.53 56.24
N GLU A 773 8.63 -9.26 55.13
CA GLU A 773 8.48 -9.58 53.70
C GLU A 773 7.11 -9.93 53.06
N ASP A 774 6.70 -9.09 52.09
CA ASP A 774 6.46 -9.55 50.72
C ASP A 774 7.17 -8.59 49.74
N TYR A 775 8.19 -9.11 49.05
CA TYR A 775 9.09 -8.36 48.17
C TYR A 775 8.66 -8.60 46.72
N SER A 776 7.99 -7.63 46.10
CA SER A 776 7.85 -7.54 44.64
C SER A 776 8.22 -6.12 44.19
N PRO A 777 9.26 -5.92 43.37
CA PRO A 777 9.72 -4.60 42.97
C PRO A 777 8.84 -4.06 41.83
N ARG A 778 7.57 -3.71 42.11
CA ARG A 778 6.76 -2.88 41.21
C ARG A 778 6.97 -1.41 41.57
N LYS A 779 7.80 -0.71 40.77
CA LYS A 779 8.01 0.74 40.82
C LYS A 779 6.64 1.46 40.84
N ASN A 780 6.43 2.28 41.87
CA ASN A 780 5.14 2.89 42.19
C ASN A 780 4.90 4.16 41.33
N ARG A 781 4.60 4.01 40.03
CA ARG A 781 4.22 5.14 39.16
C ARG A 781 2.84 5.69 39.59
N ARG A 782 2.72 7.00 39.80
CA ARG A 782 1.49 7.65 40.30
C ARG A 782 0.94 8.65 39.29
N LEU A 783 -0.14 8.29 38.59
CA LEU A 783 -0.94 9.24 37.80
C LEU A 783 -2.02 9.85 38.69
N VAL A 784 -2.08 11.19 38.73
CA VAL A 784 -3.10 11.95 39.46
C VAL A 784 -3.78 12.89 38.47
N VAL A 785 -5.11 12.82 38.39
CA VAL A 785 -5.95 13.73 37.58
C VAL A 785 -6.95 14.38 38.52
N ASP A 786 -7.02 15.72 38.53
CA ASP A 786 -7.88 16.50 39.44
C ASP A 786 -7.74 16.11 40.92
N GLY A 787 -6.51 15.80 41.35
CA GLY A 787 -6.21 15.36 42.72
C GLY A 787 -6.62 13.92 43.05
N ARG A 788 -7.17 13.16 42.09
CA ARG A 788 -7.55 11.74 42.25
C ARG A 788 -6.58 10.81 41.55
N ARG A 789 -6.27 9.68 42.18
CA ARG A 789 -5.44 8.63 41.58
C ARG A 789 -6.21 7.91 40.48
N THR A 790 -5.58 7.78 39.31
CA THR A 790 -6.21 7.18 38.13
C THR A 790 -5.35 6.05 37.57
N LYS A 791 -5.97 4.95 37.15
CA LYS A 791 -5.30 3.83 36.48
C LYS A 791 -5.17 4.11 34.99
N ILE A 792 -4.09 3.66 34.35
CA ILE A 792 -3.84 3.79 32.91
C ILE A 792 -4.27 2.48 32.22
N PRO A 793 -4.88 2.51 31.02
CA PRO A 793 -5.25 3.68 30.21
C PRO A 793 -6.39 4.51 30.82
N ALA A 794 -6.40 5.81 30.55
CA ALA A 794 -7.40 6.74 31.08
C ALA A 794 -7.84 7.78 30.03
N SER A 795 -9.11 8.17 30.06
CA SER A 795 -9.66 9.30 29.31
C SER A 795 -10.48 10.20 30.24
N PRO A 796 -9.83 11.09 31.01
CA PRO A 796 -10.49 11.85 32.08
C PRO A 796 -11.55 12.84 31.59
N THR A 797 -11.36 13.38 30.39
CA THR A 797 -12.27 14.32 29.71
C THR A 797 -12.34 13.93 28.24
N ALA A 798 -13.47 14.21 27.57
CA ALA A 798 -13.57 14.10 26.12
C ALA A 798 -12.41 14.86 25.46
N GLY A 799 -11.79 14.23 24.45
CA GLY A 799 -10.61 14.77 23.78
C GLY A 799 -9.27 14.41 24.42
N LEU A 800 -9.21 13.94 25.67
CA LEU A 800 -7.95 13.56 26.34
C LEU A 800 -7.79 12.04 26.45
N LYS A 801 -6.64 11.51 26.00
CA LYS A 801 -6.29 10.07 26.08
C LYS A 801 -4.92 9.89 26.73
N ILE A 802 -4.83 9.03 27.74
CA ILE A 802 -3.61 8.66 28.45
C ILE A 802 -3.38 7.16 28.28
N ARG A 803 -2.20 6.77 27.78
CA ARG A 803 -1.83 5.38 27.49
C ARG A 803 -0.43 5.06 28.01
N GLU A 804 -0.19 3.80 28.30
CA GLU A 804 1.14 3.26 28.61
C GLU A 804 1.61 2.42 27.42
N LEU A 805 2.84 2.68 26.97
CA LEU A 805 3.49 2.04 25.83
C LEU A 805 4.88 1.57 26.30
N CYS A 806 5.02 0.28 26.58
CA CYS A 806 6.23 -0.33 27.15
C CYS A 806 6.69 0.37 28.46
N SER A 807 7.66 1.28 28.35
CA SER A 807 8.26 2.07 29.46
C SER A 807 7.96 3.57 29.35
N ARG A 808 7.02 3.97 28.48
CA ARG A 808 6.64 5.36 28.18
C ARG A 808 5.16 5.58 28.47
N ILE A 809 4.82 6.65 29.17
CA ILE A 809 3.42 7.09 29.29
C ILE A 809 3.22 8.24 28.31
N SER A 810 2.13 8.15 27.54
CA SER A 810 1.75 9.15 26.54
C SER A 810 0.37 9.71 26.86
N LEU A 811 0.29 11.03 26.88
CA LEU A 811 -0.92 11.82 26.97
C LEU A 811 -1.13 12.54 25.64
N LYS A 812 -2.30 12.41 25.04
CA LYS A 812 -2.68 13.10 23.80
C LYS A 812 -4.03 13.80 23.95
N THR A 813 -4.14 15.01 23.44
CA THR A 813 -5.40 15.75 23.33
C THR A 813 -5.88 15.85 21.88
N ASP A 814 -7.17 16.10 21.69
CA ASP A 814 -7.83 16.35 20.39
C ASP A 814 -7.42 17.69 19.77
N PHE A 815 -7.05 18.69 20.56
CA PHE A 815 -6.43 19.93 20.09
C PHE A 815 -4.92 19.80 19.79
N GLY A 816 -4.38 18.59 19.84
CA GLY A 816 -3.04 18.28 19.36
C GLY A 816 -1.87 18.51 20.35
N LEU A 817 -2.14 18.73 21.64
CA LEU A 817 -1.09 18.62 22.67
C LEU A 817 -0.75 17.14 22.87
N SER A 818 0.53 16.80 22.80
CA SER A 818 1.02 15.48 23.19
C SER A 818 2.14 15.63 24.22
N VAL A 819 2.03 14.92 25.33
CA VAL A 819 3.06 14.86 26.36
C VAL A 819 3.46 13.41 26.54
N ASP A 820 4.75 13.14 26.53
CA ASP A 820 5.27 11.80 26.69
C ASP A 820 6.44 11.76 27.66
N PHE A 821 6.57 10.66 28.39
CA PHE A 821 7.68 10.48 29.32
C PHE A 821 8.08 9.03 29.43
N ASP A 822 9.38 8.76 29.48
CA ASP A 822 9.94 7.41 29.63
C ASP A 822 10.61 7.18 30.99
N ASP A 823 10.84 5.90 31.30
CA ASP A 823 11.54 5.46 32.51
C ASP A 823 13.01 5.90 32.60
N HIS A 824 13.57 6.49 31.53
CA HIS A 824 14.94 7.02 31.45
C HIS A 824 14.96 8.55 31.65
N GLY A 825 13.87 9.10 32.20
CA GLY A 825 13.74 10.51 32.53
C GLY A 825 13.75 11.46 31.32
N ARG A 826 13.46 10.95 30.11
CA ARG A 826 13.11 11.81 28.97
C ARG A 826 11.65 12.25 29.11
N ALA A 827 11.39 13.55 28.95
CA ALA A 827 10.04 14.07 28.73
C ALA A 827 9.99 14.83 27.40
N GLY A 828 8.98 14.53 26.58
CA GLY A 828 8.65 15.24 25.33
C GLY A 828 7.32 15.97 25.47
N ILE A 829 7.27 17.21 25.02
CA ILE A 829 6.04 18.03 24.96
C ILE A 829 5.90 18.53 23.53
N ILE A 830 4.81 18.17 22.85
CA ILE A 830 4.51 18.53 21.48
C ILE A 830 3.31 19.48 21.48
N LEU A 831 3.46 20.64 20.85
CA LEU A 831 2.39 21.63 20.68
C LEU A 831 2.16 21.98 19.21
N PRO A 832 0.90 22.22 18.79
CA PRO A 832 0.62 22.73 17.45
C PRO A 832 1.17 24.15 17.26
N ARG A 833 1.58 24.51 16.03
CA ARG A 833 2.15 25.83 15.72
C ARG A 833 1.19 26.99 15.92
N ILE A 834 -0.11 26.74 16.10
CA ILE A 834 -1.08 27.77 16.48
C ILE A 834 -0.76 28.41 17.86
N TYR A 835 0.02 27.72 18.70
CA TYR A 835 0.55 28.20 19.97
C TYR A 835 1.84 29.03 19.82
N LYS A 836 2.34 29.23 18.60
CA LYS A 836 3.54 30.03 18.31
C LYS A 836 3.34 31.46 18.85
N ARG A 837 4.31 31.96 19.61
CA ARG A 837 4.30 33.26 20.34
C ARG A 837 3.25 33.36 21.45
N LYS A 838 2.57 32.27 21.82
CA LYS A 838 1.49 32.26 22.83
C LYS A 838 1.82 31.40 24.04
N VAL A 839 3.08 31.00 24.20
CA VAL A 839 3.56 30.20 25.32
C VAL A 839 4.81 30.81 25.95
N GLY A 840 5.08 30.46 27.20
CA GLY A 840 6.30 30.74 27.95
C GLY A 840 6.58 29.62 28.95
N GLY A 841 7.79 29.60 29.50
CA GLY A 841 8.25 28.55 30.42
C GLY A 841 9.66 28.10 30.07
N LEU A 842 10.14 27.04 30.72
CA LEU A 842 11.46 26.46 30.44
C LEU A 842 11.59 25.92 29.00
N CYS A 843 10.47 25.64 28.32
CA CYS A 843 10.42 25.26 26.91
C CYS A 843 10.48 26.43 25.91
N GLY A 844 10.74 27.65 26.38
CA GLY A 844 10.89 28.84 25.53
C GLY A 844 9.57 29.52 25.18
N ASN A 845 9.64 30.52 24.29
CA ASN A 845 8.48 31.34 23.90
C ASN A 845 7.86 30.93 22.55
N PHE A 846 8.46 29.93 21.90
CA PHE A 846 7.99 29.30 20.67
C PHE A 846 7.65 30.34 19.57
N ASP A 847 8.60 31.19 19.20
CA ASP A 847 8.41 32.21 18.17
C ASP A 847 9.22 31.98 16.89
N GLY A 848 9.94 30.86 16.83
CA GLY A 848 10.86 30.48 15.77
C GLY A 848 12.29 31.00 15.96
N LYS A 849 12.61 31.64 17.09
CA LYS A 849 13.92 32.26 17.34
C LYS A 849 14.56 31.75 18.63
N LYS A 850 15.44 30.76 18.46
CA LYS A 850 16.24 30.19 19.56
C LYS A 850 17.03 31.19 20.41
N SER A 851 17.33 32.38 19.90
CA SER A 851 18.18 33.36 20.59
C SER A 851 17.44 34.08 21.73
N ASN A 852 16.12 34.00 21.79
CA ASN A 852 15.31 34.71 22.80
C ASN A 852 14.36 33.79 23.56
N ASP A 853 14.67 32.51 23.67
CA ASP A 853 13.88 31.57 24.48
C ASP A 853 14.08 31.74 26.00
N MET A 854 15.15 32.43 26.43
CA MET A 854 15.37 32.76 27.86
C MET A 854 14.56 33.98 28.31
N MET A 855 13.24 33.96 28.11
CA MET A 855 12.33 35.02 28.55
C MET A 855 11.75 34.68 29.92
N LYS A 856 11.74 35.65 30.83
CA LYS A 856 11.11 35.53 32.15
C LYS A 856 9.59 35.76 32.04
N PRO A 857 8.80 35.40 33.07
CA PRO A 857 7.35 35.66 33.07
C PRO A 857 6.97 37.13 32.89
N ASP A 858 7.86 38.05 33.30
CA ASP A 858 7.67 39.51 33.15
C ASP A 858 7.93 40.03 31.71
N GLY A 859 8.26 39.14 30.76
CA GLY A 859 8.55 39.48 29.37
C GLY A 859 9.96 40.02 29.12
N THR A 860 10.81 40.12 30.15
CA THR A 860 12.21 40.54 30.00
C THR A 860 13.14 39.33 29.81
N ARG A 861 14.23 39.52 29.07
CA ARG A 861 15.21 38.46 28.80
C ARG A 861 16.12 38.26 30.01
N ALA A 862 16.28 37.02 30.46
CA ALA A 862 17.20 36.66 31.54
C ALA A 862 18.67 36.83 31.12
N LYS A 863 19.54 37.17 32.08
CA LYS A 863 20.98 37.37 31.81
C LYS A 863 21.74 36.06 31.69
N ASN A 864 21.25 35.01 32.34
CA ASN A 864 21.84 33.67 32.34
C ASN A 864 20.78 32.60 32.62
N VAL A 865 21.15 31.33 32.40
CA VAL A 865 20.25 30.18 32.54
C VAL A 865 19.73 30.01 33.98
N LYS A 866 20.52 30.38 34.99
CA LYS A 866 20.08 30.31 36.40
C LYS A 866 18.96 31.31 36.69
N GLU A 867 19.13 32.57 36.28
CA GLU A 867 18.08 33.60 36.39
C GLU A 867 16.84 33.19 35.58
N PHE A 868 17.03 32.63 34.39
CA PHE A 868 15.93 32.14 33.56
C PHE A 868 15.14 31.05 34.28
N GLY A 869 15.80 30.00 34.76
CA GLY A 869 15.11 28.88 35.39
C GLY A 869 14.44 29.24 36.72
N GLU A 870 15.12 30.00 37.58
CA GLU A 870 14.54 30.46 38.86
C GLU A 870 13.33 31.38 38.65
N SER A 871 13.27 32.12 37.55
CA SER A 871 12.12 32.98 37.26
C SER A 871 10.83 32.22 36.97
N TRP A 872 10.90 30.93 36.61
CA TRP A 872 9.77 30.06 36.29
C TRP A 872 9.43 29.07 37.42
N ARG A 873 9.93 29.32 38.63
CA ARG A 873 9.61 28.53 39.83
C ARG A 873 8.14 28.74 40.23
N VAL A 874 7.48 27.65 40.64
CA VAL A 874 6.10 27.64 41.17
C VAL A 874 6.07 27.91 42.68
#